data_AF-A0A4P7KVK4-F1
#
_entry.id   AF-A0A4P7KVK4-F1
#
_cell.length_a   1.000
_cell.length_b   1.000
_cell.length_c   1.000
_cell.angle_alpha   90.00
_cell.angle_beta   90.00
_cell.angle_gamma   90.00
#
_symmetry.space_group_name_H-M   'P 1'
#
loop_
_entity.id
_entity.type
_entity.pdbx_description
1 polymer ?
#
loop_
_entity_poly.entity_id
_entity_poly.type
_entity_poly.pdbx_seq_one_letter_code
_entity_poly.pdbx_strand_id
1 'polypeptide(L)'
;MGPVTGFIYSSILAASPAFMKAAISDKEEEYKNYLKEGIMNVLAEIAGTVTSEVITRSLTKVVSLYSEFKFKRRVIHYDKKGMTRLIHDFQKDHFDMKITLSPEKNENRVLLGVEEKFNPNNLTADIPAEKYLTELHSNPSIAKKIDEPITEDDSSITAIAKYMHDHDMIDIRYRGVSIWNNAQDESPMNHLTVVGKKDNKEYVFDLTAHRFKNIDNSSLDGPLILEESMWEKRYREAFPKKLIKYKDFAGEQMAVANFRLYFNQSAIDIIDVIEGTKTLNSPDWYIKELTTKTDINPTINYIINKNPLLNVVHAIELHGTTYKNNWEYISDVLYRSHKIDEQYKEPLIRGLSAIARDSNAKNIFDPSMRILRSYRQVRSMNDLIQAKAGEILFFYTENDKLVYMLVSLGNGLFSGNNNSKLGAYLNNSNSIIMAEQIGNFVDDKIERYAPELGKLKVYAAQPYGSTLPQNTIKDVALEALKKESIDSELPEFMTRILGDAQELTSEQIAVFQEDLRAILTADNNKTSVSSLLTNIKNIDNVTQLSALPSGRLIFFYNSDYSLKSMMISLGEGKFVISQGDHIGLATKQLHDIVSVDQFARVAGGRFNYTNIVTGTINLQRIRQKTLLGQNSVFNLEGNKLFIKPQGRPSIINYMDSTELSNIIEGLAIKLYGLNNWQKVETIELQSCFGGLGSIPSGQVIAHKLDKTVIVHAFSIEKGFVVKNYESAPTPKIYEADVYLSDDDLKLAMQQSLANSEFWQQLILLFKNSDKLINRVNDNKFGLKDVSGHLVFDMAKLILKKMDLDDFLSSHPEYYGFNGKEFNDIFRRLKKILDSTEVTNSVQFAEFIMNLISFNKYSYTIADKFLSSNLLAVELINKSLENDSLK
;
A
#
# COMPACT_ATOMS: atom_id res chain seq x y z
N MET A 1 60.39 -57.00 0.02
CA MET A 1 59.19 -56.35 0.58
C MET A 1 59.63 -55.55 1.79
N GLY A 2 59.20 -54.29 1.91
CA GLY A 2 59.56 -53.46 3.07
C GLY A 2 58.94 -54.00 4.37
N PRO A 3 59.48 -53.63 5.54
CA PRO A 3 59.02 -54.15 6.84
C PRO A 3 57.52 -53.89 7.10
N VAL A 4 56.95 -52.82 6.51
CA VAL A 4 55.53 -52.47 6.60
C VAL A 4 54.65 -53.39 5.75
N THR A 5 55.10 -53.75 4.54
CA THR A 5 54.34 -54.63 3.65
C THR A 5 54.31 -56.06 4.17
N GLY A 6 55.41 -56.52 4.80
CA GLY A 6 55.47 -57.82 5.46
C GLY A 6 54.54 -57.91 6.69
N PHE A 7 54.40 -56.82 7.44
CA PHE A 7 53.56 -56.75 8.64
C PHE A 7 52.05 -56.73 8.32
N ILE A 8 51.64 -55.95 7.32
CA ILE A 8 50.24 -55.95 6.87
C ILE A 8 49.87 -57.32 6.28
N TYR A 9 50.80 -57.96 5.57
CA TYR A 9 50.56 -59.29 5.01
C TYR A 9 50.47 -60.36 6.11
N SER A 10 51.27 -60.27 7.19
CA SER A 10 51.15 -61.18 8.34
C SER A 10 49.83 -60.98 9.10
N SER A 11 49.33 -59.75 9.22
CA SER A 11 48.07 -59.48 9.91
C SER A 11 46.83 -59.89 9.13
N ILE A 12 46.88 -59.75 7.81
CA ILE A 12 45.84 -60.29 6.93
C ILE A 12 45.87 -61.83 6.93
N LEU A 13 47.06 -62.44 7.00
CA LEU A 13 47.19 -63.90 7.13
C LEU A 13 46.68 -64.42 8.49
N ALA A 14 46.91 -63.70 9.59
CA ALA A 14 46.39 -64.05 10.91
C ALA A 14 44.85 -63.96 10.97
N ALA A 15 44.24 -63.00 10.25
CA ALA A 15 42.79 -62.84 10.15
C ALA A 15 42.13 -63.71 9.05
N SER A 16 42.94 -64.35 8.20
CA SER A 16 42.46 -65.16 7.06
C SER A 16 41.48 -66.29 7.41
N PRO A 17 41.55 -66.97 8.59
CA PRO A 17 40.58 -68.01 8.92
C PRO A 17 39.16 -67.47 9.12
N ALA A 18 39.02 -66.25 9.66
CA ALA A 18 37.71 -65.62 9.85
C ALA A 18 37.12 -65.13 8.52
N PHE A 19 37.95 -64.57 7.65
CA PHE A 19 37.51 -64.17 6.30
C PHE A 19 37.17 -65.37 5.40
N MET A 20 37.90 -66.48 5.49
CA MET A 20 37.53 -67.71 4.79
C MET A 20 36.21 -68.30 5.31
N LYS A 21 35.97 -68.28 6.63
CA LYS A 21 34.69 -68.70 7.21
C LYS A 21 33.52 -67.81 6.79
N ALA A 22 33.74 -66.50 6.64
CA ALA A 22 32.75 -65.62 6.05
C ALA A 22 32.47 -66.01 4.60
N ALA A 23 33.51 -66.19 3.77
CA ALA A 23 33.36 -66.46 2.34
C ALA A 23 32.62 -67.78 2.00
N ILE A 24 32.55 -68.73 2.93
CA ILE A 24 31.86 -70.02 2.75
C ILE A 24 30.58 -70.15 3.60
N SER A 25 30.11 -69.05 4.21
CA SER A 25 28.91 -69.05 5.05
C SER A 25 27.65 -68.80 4.23
N ASP A 26 26.68 -69.70 4.33
CA ASP A 26 25.42 -69.65 3.58
C ASP A 26 24.32 -68.83 4.29
N LYS A 27 24.62 -68.30 5.49
CA LYS A 27 23.68 -67.54 6.31
C LYS A 27 24.22 -66.13 6.54
N GLU A 28 23.43 -65.13 6.17
CA GLU A 28 23.82 -63.72 6.17
C GLU A 28 24.32 -63.21 7.55
N GLU A 29 23.73 -63.72 8.63
CA GLU A 29 24.10 -63.32 10.00
C GLU A 29 25.45 -63.91 10.43
N GLU A 30 25.77 -65.14 10.02
CA GLU A 30 27.07 -65.77 10.25
C GLU A 30 28.15 -65.13 9.37
N TYR A 31 27.84 -64.84 8.10
CA TYR A 31 28.71 -64.06 7.20
C TYR A 31 29.12 -62.73 7.84
N LYS A 32 28.14 -61.95 8.34
CA LYS A 32 28.39 -60.65 8.97
C LYS A 32 29.20 -60.77 10.27
N ASN A 33 28.96 -61.82 11.06
CA ASN A 33 29.70 -62.05 12.31
C ASN A 33 31.16 -62.45 12.06
N TYR A 34 31.43 -63.33 11.10
CA TYR A 34 32.80 -63.72 10.74
C TYR A 34 33.57 -62.59 10.03
N LEU A 35 32.88 -61.79 9.20
CA LEU A 35 33.46 -60.60 8.59
C LEU A 35 33.85 -59.56 9.66
N LYS A 36 32.99 -59.37 10.66
CA LYS A 36 33.24 -58.52 11.83
C LYS A 36 34.43 -59.01 12.65
N GLU A 37 34.56 -60.31 12.87
CA GLU A 37 35.69 -60.90 13.59
C GLU A 37 37.01 -60.73 12.82
N GLY A 38 37.01 -60.96 11.50
CA GLY A 38 38.19 -60.76 10.66
C GLY A 38 38.69 -59.31 10.65
N ILE A 39 37.77 -58.35 10.50
CA ILE A 39 38.12 -56.92 10.53
C ILE A 39 38.67 -56.51 11.91
N MET A 40 38.08 -57.02 13.00
CA MET A 40 38.53 -56.72 14.36
C MET A 40 39.92 -57.28 14.68
N ASN A 41 40.26 -58.47 14.18
CA ASN A 41 41.58 -59.06 14.38
C ASN A 41 42.67 -58.28 13.63
N VAL A 42 42.39 -57.82 12.41
CA VAL A 42 43.30 -56.93 11.67
C VAL A 42 43.51 -55.61 12.42
N LEU A 43 42.45 -55.02 12.98
CA LEU A 43 42.54 -53.76 13.72
C LEU A 43 43.28 -53.90 15.06
N ALA A 44 43.11 -55.01 15.77
CA ALA A 44 43.78 -55.25 17.04
C ALA A 44 45.30 -55.39 16.89
N GLU A 45 45.75 -56.03 15.80
CA GLU A 45 47.17 -56.25 15.53
C GLU A 45 47.86 -54.97 14.99
N ILE A 46 47.13 -54.15 14.23
CA ILE A 46 47.59 -52.84 13.75
C ILE A 46 47.64 -51.81 14.89
N ALA A 47 46.70 -51.85 15.84
CA ALA A 47 46.66 -50.93 16.96
C ALA A 47 47.70 -51.24 18.06
N GLY A 48 48.22 -52.47 18.13
CA GLY A 48 49.19 -52.90 19.14
C GLY A 48 50.63 -52.40 18.92
N THR A 49 50.99 -51.94 17.72
CA THR A 49 52.39 -51.65 17.40
C THR A 49 52.54 -50.53 16.36
N VAL A 50 53.01 -49.37 16.83
CA VAL A 50 53.73 -48.30 16.08
C VAL A 50 52.92 -47.10 15.56
N THR A 51 53.48 -45.92 15.83
CA THR A 51 53.11 -44.56 15.37
C THR A 51 53.56 -44.28 13.94
N SER A 52 52.65 -43.89 13.02
CA SER A 52 52.84 -42.85 11.98
C SER A 52 51.67 -42.72 10.97
N GLU A 53 51.69 -41.60 10.25
CA GLU A 53 50.71 -40.96 9.35
C GLU A 53 50.07 -41.76 8.19
N VAL A 54 50.39 -43.03 7.99
CA VAL A 54 49.85 -43.80 6.84
C VAL A 54 48.52 -44.51 7.16
N ILE A 55 48.11 -44.57 8.43
CA ILE A 55 46.93 -45.32 8.90
C ILE A 55 45.62 -44.53 8.77
N THR A 56 45.68 -43.19 8.65
CA THR A 56 44.51 -42.31 8.70
C THR A 56 43.48 -42.63 7.61
N ARG A 57 43.89 -42.92 6.36
CA ARG A 57 42.96 -43.25 5.26
C ARG A 57 42.24 -44.60 5.43
N SER A 58 42.86 -45.56 6.11
CA SER A 58 42.28 -46.89 6.32
C SER A 58 41.30 -46.89 7.49
N LEU A 59 41.57 -46.10 8.54
CA LEU A 59 40.67 -45.93 9.69
C LEU A 59 39.39 -45.16 9.33
N THR A 60 39.45 -44.14 8.46
CA THR A 60 38.24 -43.39 8.03
C THR A 60 37.24 -44.29 7.30
N LYS A 61 37.72 -45.19 6.43
CA LYS A 61 36.88 -46.19 5.74
C LYS A 61 36.26 -47.22 6.70
N VAL A 62 36.97 -47.58 7.77
CA VAL A 62 36.46 -48.49 8.80
C VAL A 62 35.40 -47.81 9.67
N VAL A 63 35.55 -46.52 9.95
CA VAL A 63 34.55 -45.72 10.69
C VAL A 63 33.31 -45.46 9.83
N SER A 64 33.45 -45.22 8.52
CA SER A 64 32.30 -45.11 7.60
C SER A 64 31.53 -46.44 7.47
N LEU A 65 32.23 -47.57 7.42
CA LEU A 65 31.61 -48.89 7.49
C LEU A 65 30.98 -49.16 8.87
N TYR A 66 31.41 -48.50 9.93
CA TYR A 66 30.82 -48.66 11.28
C TYR A 66 29.52 -47.86 11.45
N SER A 67 29.41 -46.67 10.84
CA SER A 67 28.16 -45.88 10.84
C SER A 67 27.06 -46.51 9.98
N GLU A 68 27.44 -47.17 8.88
CA GLU A 68 26.50 -47.82 7.95
C GLU A 68 25.74 -49.02 8.58
N PHE A 69 26.27 -49.64 9.64
CA PHE A 69 25.71 -50.86 10.27
C PHE A 69 25.07 -50.67 11.67
N LYS A 70 24.76 -49.43 12.10
CA LYS A 70 24.00 -49.10 13.33
C LYS A 70 24.44 -49.82 14.62
N PHE A 71 25.67 -49.57 15.11
CA PHE A 71 26.09 -50.05 16.44
C PHE A 71 26.25 -48.91 17.46
N LYS A 72 25.66 -49.07 18.65
CA LYS A 72 25.52 -47.97 19.64
C LYS A 72 26.74 -47.66 20.53
N ARG A 73 27.65 -48.59 20.89
CA ARG A 73 28.81 -48.31 21.78
C ARG A 73 29.94 -49.35 21.69
N ARG A 74 31.21 -48.95 21.88
CA ARG A 74 32.35 -49.85 22.23
C ARG A 74 33.52 -49.13 22.94
N VAL A 75 34.37 -49.92 23.62
CA VAL A 75 35.48 -49.48 24.49
C VAL A 75 36.82 -49.56 23.75
N ILE A 76 37.64 -48.50 23.79
CA ILE A 76 38.96 -48.42 23.12
C ILE A 76 40.05 -47.84 24.04
N HIS A 77 41.31 -48.24 23.82
CA HIS A 77 42.51 -47.67 24.46
C HIS A 77 42.93 -46.36 23.76
N TYR A 78 43.32 -45.35 24.53
CA TYR A 78 43.33 -43.96 24.06
C TYR A 78 44.73 -43.37 23.80
N ASP A 79 45.04 -43.08 22.53
CA ASP A 79 46.00 -42.03 22.15
C ASP A 79 45.25 -40.71 21.95
N LYS A 80 45.54 -39.73 22.79
CA LYS A 80 44.89 -38.41 22.81
C LYS A 80 45.03 -37.65 21.50
N LYS A 81 46.19 -37.75 20.83
CA LYS A 81 46.46 -37.00 19.59
C LYS A 81 45.79 -37.65 18.39
N GLY A 82 45.89 -38.97 18.24
CA GLY A 82 45.22 -39.71 17.18
C GLY A 82 43.70 -39.61 17.24
N MET A 83 43.10 -39.72 18.45
CA MET A 83 41.66 -39.65 18.61
C MET A 83 41.10 -38.24 18.35
N THR A 84 41.82 -37.19 18.73
CA THR A 84 41.41 -35.81 18.44
C THR A 84 41.41 -35.53 16.94
N ARG A 85 42.40 -36.04 16.19
CA ARG A 85 42.44 -35.93 14.73
C ARG A 85 41.34 -36.74 14.05
N LEU A 86 41.09 -37.98 14.49
CA LEU A 86 40.01 -38.82 13.95
C LEU A 86 38.63 -38.17 14.15
N ILE A 87 38.38 -37.62 15.33
CA ILE A 87 37.14 -36.89 15.63
C ILE A 87 37.01 -35.66 14.73
N HIS A 88 38.09 -34.89 14.58
CA HIS A 88 38.13 -33.73 13.70
C HIS A 88 37.85 -34.09 12.23
N ASP A 89 38.50 -35.14 11.71
CA ASP A 89 38.34 -35.57 10.31
C ASP A 89 36.96 -36.20 10.06
N PHE A 90 36.42 -36.97 11.01
CA PHE A 90 35.06 -37.51 10.91
C PHE A 90 34.00 -36.41 10.94
N GLN A 91 34.12 -35.45 11.85
CA GLN A 91 33.17 -34.33 11.96
C GLN A 91 33.24 -33.36 10.77
N LYS A 92 34.36 -33.36 10.04
CA LYS A 92 34.52 -32.64 8.78
C LYS A 92 33.72 -33.28 7.63
N ASP A 93 33.67 -34.61 7.58
CA ASP A 93 33.00 -35.36 6.51
C ASP A 93 31.53 -35.71 6.85
N HIS A 94 31.15 -35.66 8.13
CA HIS A 94 29.83 -36.00 8.67
C HIS A 94 29.35 -34.95 9.69
N PHE A 95 28.97 -33.78 9.19
CA PHE A 95 28.58 -32.62 9.99
C PHE A 95 27.36 -32.84 10.90
N ASP A 96 26.46 -33.71 10.46
CA ASP A 96 25.24 -34.14 11.12
C ASP A 96 25.49 -35.11 12.28
N MET A 97 26.72 -35.58 12.46
CA MET A 97 27.10 -36.53 13.51
C MET A 97 28.16 -35.94 14.46
N LYS A 98 28.05 -36.29 15.74
CA LYS A 98 28.99 -35.95 16.80
C LYS A 98 29.57 -37.22 17.40
N ILE A 99 30.89 -37.25 17.55
CA ILE A 99 31.57 -38.27 18.33
C ILE A 99 31.67 -37.78 19.78
N THR A 100 31.13 -38.57 20.73
CA THR A 100 31.26 -38.34 22.17
C THR A 100 32.28 -39.31 22.77
N LEU A 101 33.08 -38.79 23.70
CA LEU A 101 34.08 -39.54 24.44
C LEU A 101 33.70 -39.50 25.93
N SER A 102 33.25 -40.61 26.48
CA SER A 102 32.90 -40.71 27.91
C SER A 102 33.96 -41.53 28.64
N PRO A 103 34.60 -41.00 29.71
CA PRO A 103 35.55 -41.78 30.49
C PRO A 103 34.83 -42.91 31.23
N GLU A 104 35.34 -44.13 31.10
CA GLU A 104 34.83 -45.27 31.85
C GLU A 104 35.47 -45.26 33.24
N LYS A 105 34.66 -45.08 34.30
CA LYS A 105 35.16 -44.97 35.68
C LYS A 105 35.78 -46.30 36.12
N ASN A 106 37.09 -46.46 35.87
CA ASN A 106 38.10 -47.21 36.62
C ASN A 106 39.26 -47.77 35.76
N GLU A 107 39.35 -47.47 34.46
CA GLU A 107 40.53 -47.81 33.64
C GLU A 107 40.85 -46.72 32.62
N ASN A 108 42.05 -46.76 32.02
CA ASN A 108 42.56 -45.85 30.97
C ASN A 108 41.81 -46.03 29.61
N ARG A 109 40.48 -46.16 29.66
CA ARG A 109 39.59 -46.52 28.57
C ARG A 109 38.51 -45.44 28.39
N VAL A 110 38.09 -45.25 27.14
CA VAL A 110 37.09 -44.25 26.78
C VAL A 110 36.01 -44.92 25.94
N LEU A 111 34.75 -44.62 26.26
CA LEU A 111 33.59 -45.01 25.46
C LEU A 111 33.45 -44.03 24.31
N LEU A 112 33.52 -44.54 23.08
CA LEU A 112 33.26 -43.77 21.87
C LEU A 112 31.79 -43.97 21.46
N GLY A 113 31.02 -42.88 21.52
CA GLY A 113 29.65 -42.80 21.02
C GLY A 113 29.62 -42.00 19.72
N VAL A 114 28.80 -42.42 18.77
CA VAL A 114 28.43 -41.60 17.60
C VAL A 114 26.95 -41.27 17.77
N GLU A 115 26.65 -39.98 17.85
CA GLU A 115 25.31 -39.45 18.07
C GLU A 115 24.99 -38.45 16.97
N GLU A 116 23.74 -38.35 16.53
CA GLU A 116 23.32 -37.29 15.62
C GLU A 116 23.45 -35.94 16.36
N LYS A 117 24.07 -34.96 15.71
CA LYS A 117 24.33 -33.60 16.24
C LYS A 117 23.02 -32.81 16.39
N PHE A 118 22.03 -33.11 15.56
CA PHE A 118 20.70 -32.51 15.55
C PHE A 118 19.63 -33.55 15.16
N ASN A 119 18.36 -33.23 15.41
CA ASN A 119 17.26 -34.16 15.11
C ASN A 119 17.15 -34.45 13.60
N PRO A 120 17.13 -35.72 13.16
CA PRO A 120 17.06 -36.09 11.74
C PRO A 120 15.77 -35.61 11.08
N ASN A 121 14.71 -35.35 11.85
CA ASN A 121 13.48 -34.73 11.34
C ASN A 121 13.66 -33.24 10.98
N ASN A 122 14.85 -32.65 11.14
CA ASN A 122 15.16 -31.28 10.70
C ASN A 122 15.34 -31.18 9.18
N LEU A 123 15.52 -32.32 8.50
CA LEU A 123 15.75 -32.41 7.08
C LEU A 123 14.63 -33.22 6.42
N THR A 124 14.03 -32.67 5.37
CA THR A 124 13.00 -33.37 4.61
C THR A 124 13.61 -34.46 3.74
N ALA A 125 12.90 -35.58 3.58
CA ALA A 125 13.27 -36.65 2.65
C ALA A 125 12.79 -36.38 1.21
N ASP A 126 11.96 -35.35 1.00
CA ASP A 126 11.36 -35.02 -0.30
C ASP A 126 12.38 -34.49 -1.31
N ILE A 127 13.44 -33.87 -0.82
CA ILE A 127 14.60 -33.41 -1.58
C ILE A 127 15.86 -33.97 -0.91
N PRO A 128 17.03 -34.01 -1.58
CA PRO A 128 18.26 -34.50 -0.97
C PRO A 128 18.83 -33.48 0.04
N ALA A 129 18.05 -33.16 1.08
CA ALA A 129 18.31 -32.11 2.07
C ALA A 129 19.61 -32.36 2.86
N GLU A 130 19.92 -33.60 3.20
CA GLU A 130 21.19 -33.98 3.85
C GLU A 130 22.39 -33.62 2.98
N LYS A 131 22.34 -34.01 1.70
CA LYS A 131 23.37 -33.64 0.72
C LYS A 131 23.49 -32.12 0.59
N TYR A 132 22.36 -31.41 0.46
CA TYR A 132 22.36 -29.95 0.35
C TYR A 132 22.96 -29.27 1.58
N LEU A 133 22.66 -29.76 2.77
CA LEU A 133 23.26 -29.23 4.00
C LEU A 133 24.78 -29.46 4.03
N THR A 134 25.25 -30.64 3.63
CA THR A 134 26.70 -30.95 3.55
C THR A 134 27.42 -30.06 2.53
N GLU A 135 26.81 -29.83 1.37
CA GLU A 135 27.36 -28.97 0.32
C GLU A 135 27.38 -27.48 0.76
N LEU A 136 26.33 -27.01 1.43
CA LEU A 136 26.26 -25.67 2.03
C LEU A 136 27.28 -25.51 3.17
N HIS A 137 27.45 -26.52 4.02
CA HIS A 137 28.45 -26.52 5.10
C HIS A 137 29.88 -26.57 4.58
N SER A 138 30.11 -27.10 3.38
CA SER A 138 31.43 -27.08 2.74
C SER A 138 31.89 -25.67 2.34
N ASN A 139 30.98 -24.68 2.28
CA ASN A 139 31.32 -23.28 2.07
C ASN A 139 31.75 -22.61 3.40
N PRO A 140 33.01 -22.17 3.56
CA PRO A 140 33.50 -21.61 4.82
C PRO A 140 32.70 -20.43 5.38
N SER A 141 32.10 -19.59 4.52
CA SER A 141 31.30 -18.44 4.96
C SER A 141 29.93 -18.83 5.51
N ILE A 142 29.41 -19.99 5.09
CA ILE A 142 28.13 -20.54 5.55
C ILE A 142 28.38 -21.48 6.74
N ALA A 143 29.40 -22.33 6.67
CA ALA A 143 29.80 -23.29 7.70
C ALA A 143 29.88 -22.65 9.09
N LYS A 144 30.63 -21.53 9.20
CA LYS A 144 30.82 -20.80 10.45
C LYS A 144 29.49 -20.40 11.10
N LYS A 145 28.49 -20.05 10.29
CA LYS A 145 27.19 -19.58 10.78
C LYS A 145 26.24 -20.72 11.14
N ILE A 146 26.37 -21.85 10.45
CA ILE A 146 25.66 -23.07 10.84
C ILE A 146 26.24 -23.59 12.16
N ASP A 147 27.55 -23.48 12.39
CA ASP A 147 28.17 -23.92 13.64
C ASP A 147 27.97 -22.94 14.81
N GLU A 148 28.02 -21.65 14.53
CA GLU A 148 27.93 -20.57 15.51
C GLU A 148 26.92 -19.53 15.02
N PRO A 149 25.61 -19.78 15.11
CA PRO A 149 24.60 -18.81 14.68
C PRO A 149 24.55 -17.64 15.67
N ILE A 150 25.29 -16.56 15.36
CA ILE A 150 25.30 -15.31 16.14
C ILE A 150 24.02 -14.52 15.82
N THR A 151 23.59 -13.69 16.77
CA THR A 151 22.32 -12.96 16.71
C THR A 151 22.22 -11.86 15.65
N GLU A 152 23.32 -11.43 15.01
CA GLU A 152 23.40 -10.11 14.35
C GLU A 152 23.99 -10.04 12.92
N ASP A 153 24.48 -11.13 12.29
CA ASP A 153 25.13 -11.07 10.96
C ASP A 153 24.53 -12.04 9.90
N ASP A 154 23.62 -11.53 9.07
CA ASP A 154 22.89 -12.29 8.03
C ASP A 154 23.59 -12.41 6.66
N SER A 155 24.90 -12.14 6.55
CA SER A 155 25.70 -12.28 5.31
C SER A 155 25.70 -13.67 4.59
N SER A 156 24.75 -14.57 4.88
CA SER A 156 24.62 -15.91 4.28
C SER A 156 23.29 -16.19 3.57
N ILE A 157 22.21 -15.41 3.79
CA ILE A 157 20.92 -15.72 3.15
C ILE A 157 20.98 -15.56 1.62
N THR A 158 21.75 -14.60 1.11
CA THR A 158 22.01 -14.51 -0.33
C THR A 158 22.84 -15.66 -0.88
N ALA A 159 23.76 -16.21 -0.09
CA ALA A 159 24.51 -17.40 -0.49
C ALA A 159 23.61 -18.65 -0.53
N ILE A 160 22.66 -18.76 0.41
CA ILE A 160 21.64 -19.82 0.45
C ILE A 160 20.68 -19.68 -0.74
N ALA A 161 20.16 -18.48 -1.01
CA ALA A 161 19.30 -18.20 -2.15
C ALA A 161 19.97 -18.54 -3.49
N LYS A 162 21.24 -18.13 -3.65
CA LYS A 162 22.04 -18.50 -4.81
C LYS A 162 22.20 -20.01 -4.92
N TYR A 163 22.48 -20.69 -3.81
CA TYR A 163 22.61 -22.14 -3.80
C TYR A 163 21.33 -22.85 -4.24
N MET A 164 20.17 -22.41 -3.74
CA MET A 164 18.86 -22.96 -4.13
C MET A 164 18.61 -22.78 -5.63
N HIS A 165 18.89 -21.59 -6.16
CA HIS A 165 18.81 -21.32 -7.60
C HIS A 165 19.75 -22.23 -8.41
N ASP A 166 20.99 -22.40 -7.98
CA ASP A 166 21.98 -23.26 -8.63
C ASP A 166 21.62 -24.76 -8.58
N HIS A 167 20.58 -25.14 -7.80
CA HIS A 167 20.05 -26.50 -7.66
C HIS A 167 18.60 -26.65 -8.16
N ASP A 168 18.26 -25.89 -9.21
CA ASP A 168 16.99 -25.95 -9.95
C ASP A 168 15.75 -25.57 -9.14
N MET A 169 15.90 -24.80 -8.05
CA MET A 169 14.76 -24.20 -7.36
C MET A 169 14.40 -22.86 -8.02
N ILE A 170 13.10 -22.61 -8.17
CA ILE A 170 12.55 -21.39 -8.77
C ILE A 170 11.76 -20.60 -7.72
N ASP A 171 11.32 -19.38 -8.06
CA ASP A 171 10.53 -18.53 -7.14
C ASP A 171 11.21 -18.35 -5.76
N ILE A 172 12.49 -17.95 -5.80
CA ILE A 172 13.29 -17.76 -4.59
C ILE A 172 12.86 -16.49 -3.88
N ARG A 173 12.48 -16.61 -2.61
CA ARG A 173 11.99 -15.54 -1.75
C ARG A 173 12.78 -15.49 -0.45
N TYR A 174 12.88 -14.30 0.13
CA TYR A 174 13.50 -14.05 1.42
C TYR A 174 12.42 -13.87 2.47
N ARG A 175 12.38 -14.74 3.48
CA ARG A 175 11.36 -14.74 4.53
C ARG A 175 11.86 -14.02 5.77
N GLY A 176 11.17 -12.97 6.18
CA GLY A 176 11.34 -12.36 7.49
C GLY A 176 10.36 -12.95 8.50
N VAL A 177 10.83 -13.20 9.72
CA VAL A 177 10.06 -13.78 10.83
C VAL A 177 10.23 -12.93 12.08
N SER A 178 9.14 -12.67 12.81
CA SER A 178 9.11 -11.93 14.06
C SER A 178 8.38 -12.74 15.13
N ILE A 179 8.94 -12.81 16.34
CA ILE A 179 8.48 -13.65 17.43
C ILE A 179 8.34 -12.81 18.72
N TRP A 180 7.13 -12.80 19.26
CA TRP A 180 6.69 -11.89 20.32
C TRP A 180 6.35 -12.62 21.61
N ASN A 181 6.85 -12.11 22.73
CA ASN A 181 6.55 -12.67 24.04
C ASN A 181 5.19 -12.24 24.57
N ASN A 182 4.77 -11.00 24.30
CA ASN A 182 3.51 -10.39 24.74
C ASN A 182 3.24 -9.09 23.95
N ALA A 183 2.16 -8.37 24.26
CA ALA A 183 1.73 -7.18 23.51
C ALA A 183 2.57 -5.92 23.81
N GLN A 184 3.45 -5.99 24.81
CA GLN A 184 4.30 -4.92 25.30
C GLN A 184 5.77 -5.22 25.01
N ASP A 185 6.03 -6.21 24.15
CA ASP A 185 7.37 -6.62 23.77
C ASP A 185 7.96 -5.58 22.80
N GLU A 186 8.68 -4.60 23.34
CA GLU A 186 9.29 -3.51 22.56
C GLU A 186 10.45 -3.99 21.67
N SER A 187 10.87 -5.26 21.76
CA SER A 187 11.99 -5.81 21.00
C SER A 187 11.73 -7.28 20.65
N PRO A 188 10.77 -7.56 19.76
CA PRO A 188 10.49 -8.92 19.32
C PRO A 188 11.73 -9.56 18.68
N MET A 189 11.84 -10.88 18.82
CA MET A 189 12.94 -11.61 18.21
C MET A 189 12.71 -11.70 16.71
N ASN A 190 13.73 -11.31 15.92
CA ASN A 190 13.65 -11.33 14.47
C ASN A 190 14.57 -12.39 13.86
N HIS A 191 14.18 -12.89 12.69
CA HIS A 191 14.90 -13.94 11.97
C HIS A 191 14.68 -13.84 10.46
N LEU A 192 15.66 -14.29 9.68
CA LEU A 192 15.60 -14.33 8.22
C LEU A 192 15.89 -15.75 7.70
N THR A 193 15.13 -16.18 6.70
CA THR A 193 15.32 -17.46 6.01
C THR A 193 15.02 -17.31 4.51
N VAL A 194 15.21 -18.37 3.72
CA VAL A 194 15.01 -18.37 2.27
C VAL A 194 14.03 -19.48 1.90
N VAL A 195 13.10 -19.15 1.01
CA VAL A 195 12.08 -20.05 0.46
C VAL A 195 12.33 -20.23 -1.02
N GLY A 196 12.09 -21.42 -1.55
CA GLY A 196 12.15 -21.67 -2.98
C GLY A 196 11.29 -22.86 -3.36
N LYS A 197 10.87 -22.89 -4.62
CA LYS A 197 9.94 -23.86 -5.16
C LYS A 197 10.68 -24.92 -5.97
N LYS A 198 10.42 -26.19 -5.69
CA LYS A 198 10.90 -27.35 -6.45
C LYS A 198 9.80 -28.40 -6.54
N ASP A 199 9.60 -28.99 -7.72
CA ASP A 199 8.56 -30.01 -7.96
C ASP A 199 7.17 -29.62 -7.44
N ASN A 200 6.80 -28.36 -7.66
CA ASN A 200 5.56 -27.72 -7.22
C ASN A 200 5.33 -27.64 -5.69
N LYS A 201 6.37 -27.83 -4.88
CA LYS A 201 6.38 -27.64 -3.43
C LYS A 201 7.32 -26.52 -3.00
N GLU A 202 7.00 -25.86 -1.90
CA GLU A 202 7.84 -24.82 -1.30
C GLU A 202 8.72 -25.42 -0.20
N TYR A 203 10.01 -25.09 -0.25
CA TYR A 203 11.02 -25.53 0.72
C TYR A 203 11.68 -24.33 1.39
N VAL A 204 11.84 -24.42 2.71
CA VAL A 204 12.44 -23.39 3.55
C VAL A 204 13.83 -23.86 4.00
N PHE A 205 14.85 -23.07 3.68
CA PHE A 205 16.23 -23.30 4.08
C PHE A 205 16.55 -22.37 5.26
N ASP A 206 16.39 -22.90 6.46
CA ASP A 206 16.57 -22.18 7.72
C ASP A 206 17.73 -22.77 8.52
N LEU A 207 18.94 -22.50 8.02
CA LEU A 207 20.16 -23.13 8.53
C LEU A 207 20.61 -22.60 9.89
N THR A 208 20.01 -21.50 10.36
CA THR A 208 20.37 -20.80 11.60
C THR A 208 19.25 -20.84 12.65
N ALA A 209 18.16 -21.59 12.41
CA ALA A 209 17.03 -21.75 13.35
C ALA A 209 17.46 -22.09 14.78
N HIS A 210 18.52 -22.89 14.93
CA HIS A 210 19.03 -23.33 16.22
C HIS A 210 19.74 -22.25 17.06
N ARG A 211 19.82 -21.01 16.55
CA ARG A 211 20.04 -19.83 17.41
C ARG A 211 19.03 -19.74 18.55
N PHE A 212 17.84 -20.28 18.34
CA PHE A 212 16.74 -20.26 19.29
C PHE A 212 16.74 -21.43 20.28
N LYS A 213 17.65 -22.41 20.15
CA LYS A 213 17.68 -23.64 20.97
C LYS A 213 17.62 -23.40 22.48
N ASN A 214 18.31 -22.36 22.94
CA ASN A 214 18.41 -22.02 24.36
C ASN A 214 17.28 -21.09 24.85
N ILE A 215 16.34 -20.73 23.98
CA ILE A 215 15.18 -19.89 24.32
C ILE A 215 14.00 -20.83 24.59
N ASP A 216 13.44 -20.77 25.79
CA ASP A 216 12.26 -21.54 26.23
C ASP A 216 12.34 -23.06 25.99
N ASN A 217 13.55 -23.64 25.98
CA ASN A 217 13.81 -25.03 25.61
C ASN A 217 13.23 -25.41 24.23
N SER A 218 13.34 -24.49 23.27
CA SER A 218 12.89 -24.67 21.89
C SER A 218 13.40 -25.97 21.27
N SER A 219 12.54 -26.63 20.49
CA SER A 219 12.86 -27.81 19.69
C SER A 219 13.68 -27.51 18.43
N LEU A 220 14.03 -26.23 18.20
CA LEU A 220 14.91 -25.80 17.12
C LEU A 220 16.37 -26.09 17.51
N ASP A 221 16.83 -27.32 17.32
CA ASP A 221 18.11 -27.82 17.85
C ASP A 221 19.24 -27.96 16.81
N GLY A 222 18.93 -27.72 15.53
CA GLY A 222 19.89 -27.69 14.41
C GLY A 222 19.39 -26.88 13.19
N PRO A 223 20.13 -26.89 12.07
CA PRO A 223 19.70 -26.30 10.80
C PRO A 223 18.46 -27.03 10.25
N LEU A 224 17.55 -26.30 9.61
CA LEU A 224 16.34 -26.86 9.00
C LEU A 224 16.38 -26.74 7.48
N ILE A 225 16.02 -27.82 6.79
CA ILE A 225 15.69 -27.81 5.36
C ILE A 225 14.40 -28.62 5.22
N LEU A 226 13.27 -27.92 5.16
CA LEU A 226 11.94 -28.52 5.31
C LEU A 226 10.98 -28.04 4.23
N GLU A 227 9.93 -28.82 3.95
CA GLU A 227 8.73 -28.28 3.27
C GLU A 227 8.12 -27.17 4.15
N GLU A 228 7.58 -26.11 3.54
CA GLU A 228 7.02 -24.95 4.25
C GLU A 228 6.06 -25.36 5.40
N SER A 229 5.12 -26.26 5.11
CA SER A 229 4.14 -26.75 6.09
C SER A 229 4.79 -27.41 7.32
N MET A 230 5.94 -28.05 7.13
CA MET A 230 6.69 -28.72 8.19
C MET A 230 7.57 -27.74 8.98
N TRP A 231 8.13 -26.73 8.31
CA TRP A 231 8.82 -25.62 8.96
C TRP A 231 7.87 -24.82 9.87
N GLU A 232 6.67 -24.50 9.36
CA GLU A 232 5.61 -23.84 10.13
C GLU A 232 5.23 -24.63 11.39
N LYS A 233 5.00 -25.94 11.22
CA LYS A 233 4.70 -26.84 12.34
C LYS A 233 5.82 -26.80 13.39
N ARG A 234 7.09 -26.83 12.95
CA ARG A 234 8.24 -26.81 13.85
C ARG A 234 8.30 -25.52 14.68
N TYR A 235 8.08 -24.37 14.06
CA TYR A 235 8.06 -23.09 14.75
C TYR A 235 6.88 -22.97 15.72
N ARG A 236 5.71 -23.51 15.37
CA ARG A 236 4.54 -23.55 16.26
C ARG A 236 4.79 -24.42 17.51
N GLU A 237 5.44 -25.55 17.34
CA GLU A 237 5.83 -26.45 18.44
C GLU A 237 6.93 -25.86 19.31
N ALA A 238 7.87 -25.13 18.71
CA ALA A 238 8.96 -24.46 19.42
C ALA A 238 8.48 -23.30 20.31
N PHE A 239 7.43 -22.57 19.88
CA PHE A 239 6.94 -21.39 20.60
C PHE A 239 5.42 -21.36 20.76
N PRO A 240 4.82 -22.32 21.50
CA PRO A 240 3.36 -22.51 21.55
C PRO A 240 2.61 -21.33 22.19
N LYS A 241 3.28 -20.47 22.96
CA LYS A 241 2.67 -19.33 23.68
C LYS A 241 3.06 -17.96 23.12
N LYS A 242 3.92 -17.91 22.09
CA LYS A 242 4.38 -16.67 21.47
C LYS A 242 3.58 -16.38 20.21
N LEU A 243 3.41 -15.11 19.90
CA LEU A 243 2.93 -14.72 18.57
C LEU A 243 4.10 -14.84 17.61
N ILE A 244 3.89 -15.53 16.49
CA ILE A 244 4.87 -15.62 15.40
C ILE A 244 4.21 -15.09 14.14
N LYS A 245 4.86 -14.13 13.49
CA LYS A 245 4.46 -13.57 12.20
C LYS A 245 5.61 -13.70 11.20
N TYR A 246 5.30 -13.96 9.94
CA TYR A 246 6.32 -13.97 8.88
C TYR A 246 5.79 -13.40 7.56
N LYS A 247 6.68 -12.89 6.69
CA LYS A 247 6.36 -12.46 5.32
C LYS A 247 7.53 -12.77 4.38
N ASP A 248 7.20 -13.07 3.14
CA ASP A 248 8.16 -13.33 2.07
C ASP A 248 8.38 -12.09 1.21
N PHE A 249 9.62 -11.88 0.77
CA PHE A 249 10.03 -10.75 -0.03
C PHE A 249 10.85 -11.22 -1.23
N ALA A 250 10.75 -10.53 -2.36
CA ALA A 250 11.54 -10.84 -3.55
C ALA A 250 13.04 -10.51 -3.42
N GLY A 251 13.45 -9.76 -2.38
CA GLY A 251 14.84 -9.34 -2.19
C GLY A 251 15.26 -9.28 -0.73
N GLU A 252 16.49 -9.69 -0.45
CA GLU A 252 17.12 -9.68 0.90
C GLU A 252 16.96 -8.33 1.60
N GLN A 253 17.24 -7.24 0.90
CA GLN A 253 17.19 -5.89 1.48
C GLN A 253 15.78 -5.51 1.93
N MET A 254 14.73 -5.99 1.25
CA MET A 254 13.34 -5.76 1.66
C MET A 254 12.98 -6.58 2.90
N ALA A 255 13.41 -7.84 2.97
CA ALA A 255 13.22 -8.67 4.15
C ALA A 255 13.93 -8.07 5.37
N VAL A 256 15.18 -7.62 5.20
CA VAL A 256 15.96 -6.92 6.22
C VAL A 256 15.30 -5.60 6.63
N ALA A 257 14.85 -4.77 5.68
CA ALA A 257 14.26 -3.48 6.01
C ALA A 257 12.96 -3.61 6.81
N ASN A 258 12.17 -4.64 6.53
CA ASN A 258 10.90 -4.86 7.21
C ASN A 258 11.09 -5.60 8.55
N PHE A 259 11.91 -6.65 8.60
CA PHE A 259 12.04 -7.50 9.80
C PHE A 259 13.28 -7.25 10.64
N ARG A 260 14.27 -6.46 10.20
CA ARG A 260 15.54 -6.25 10.93
C ARG A 260 15.83 -4.80 11.28
N LEU A 261 15.41 -3.81 10.50
CA LEU A 261 15.61 -2.40 10.84
C LEU A 261 14.60 -1.95 11.89
N TYR A 262 14.96 -2.04 13.17
CA TYR A 262 14.88 -0.94 14.13
C TYR A 262 15.83 -1.25 15.31
N PHE A 263 17.13 -1.04 15.09
CA PHE A 263 17.98 -0.71 16.21
C PHE A 263 17.42 0.60 16.80
N ASN A 264 16.86 0.50 18.01
CA ASN A 264 16.41 1.60 18.84
C ASN A 264 15.11 2.33 18.44
N GLN A 265 13.98 1.63 18.32
CA GLN A 265 12.67 2.27 18.47
C GLN A 265 11.83 1.58 19.53
N SER A 266 11.15 2.39 20.33
CA SER A 266 10.09 1.99 21.25
C SER A 266 8.82 1.70 20.44
N ALA A 267 8.17 0.58 20.76
CA ALA A 267 6.85 0.16 20.29
C ALA A 267 6.70 -0.08 18.78
N ILE A 268 7.12 -1.26 18.33
CA ILE A 268 6.44 -1.92 17.21
C ILE A 268 5.03 -2.29 17.73
N ASP A 269 3.94 -1.76 17.15
CA ASP A 269 2.59 -2.18 17.56
C ASP A 269 2.36 -3.61 17.06
N ILE A 270 1.89 -4.47 17.95
CA ILE A 270 1.59 -5.87 17.67
C ILE A 270 0.54 -6.04 16.55
N ILE A 271 -0.27 -5.01 16.32
CA ILE A 271 -1.25 -4.95 15.24
C ILE A 271 -0.62 -4.49 13.92
N ASP A 272 0.41 -3.63 13.97
CA ASP A 272 0.96 -2.92 12.80
C ASP A 272 2.19 -3.59 12.16
N VAL A 273 2.53 -4.82 12.56
CA VAL A 273 3.70 -5.53 12.00
C VAL A 273 3.43 -5.94 10.56
N ILE A 274 3.79 -5.08 9.61
CA ILE A 274 3.91 -5.28 8.15
C ILE A 274 2.71 -6.02 7.56
N GLU A 275 1.83 -5.27 6.90
CA GLU A 275 0.66 -5.84 6.26
C GLU A 275 1.03 -6.92 5.20
N GLY A 276 0.29 -8.02 5.22
CA GLY A 276 0.61 -9.27 4.50
C GLY A 276 1.46 -10.28 5.27
N THR A 277 1.61 -10.10 6.59
CA THR A 277 2.24 -11.12 7.44
C THR A 277 1.30 -12.29 7.70
N LYS A 278 1.78 -13.51 7.41
CA LYS A 278 1.13 -14.74 7.86
C LYS A 278 1.36 -14.91 9.35
N THR A 279 0.27 -15.04 10.11
CA THR A 279 0.33 -15.33 11.55
C THR A 279 0.39 -16.85 11.76
N LEU A 280 1.51 -17.33 12.28
CA LEU A 280 1.75 -18.76 12.49
C LEU A 280 1.19 -19.29 13.82
N ASN A 281 1.18 -18.44 14.85
CA ASN A 281 0.60 -18.74 16.16
C ASN A 281 -0.11 -17.51 16.75
N SER A 282 -1.30 -17.69 17.29
CA SER A 282 -2.18 -16.62 17.81
C SER A 282 -2.52 -16.88 19.27
N PRO A 283 -1.66 -16.49 20.23
CA PRO A 283 -1.90 -16.74 21.65
C PRO A 283 -3.08 -15.90 22.19
N ASP A 284 -3.73 -16.37 23.25
CA ASP A 284 -4.94 -15.75 23.83
C ASP A 284 -4.77 -14.25 24.14
N TRP A 285 -3.58 -13.86 24.59
CA TRP A 285 -3.26 -12.46 24.90
C TRP A 285 -3.26 -11.57 23.65
N TYR A 286 -2.86 -12.11 22.49
CA TYR A 286 -2.90 -11.40 21.21
C TYR A 286 -4.34 -11.28 20.68
N ILE A 287 -5.14 -12.34 20.82
CA ILE A 287 -6.57 -12.32 20.47
C ILE A 287 -7.31 -11.27 21.31
N LYS A 288 -7.00 -11.19 22.61
CA LYS A 288 -7.60 -10.21 23.51
C LYS A 288 -7.24 -8.77 23.10
N GLU A 289 -5.98 -8.52 22.76
CA GLU A 289 -5.51 -7.21 22.30
C GLU A 289 -6.16 -6.80 20.97
N LEU A 290 -6.31 -7.73 20.03
CA LEU A 290 -7.06 -7.52 18.79
C LEU A 290 -8.51 -7.08 19.09
N THR A 291 -9.20 -7.79 20.00
CA THR A 291 -10.60 -7.47 20.33
C THR A 291 -10.77 -6.13 21.05
N THR A 292 -9.80 -5.69 21.88
CA THR A 292 -9.87 -4.40 22.58
C THR A 292 -9.46 -3.21 21.71
N LYS A 293 -8.65 -3.42 20.67
CA LYS A 293 -8.28 -2.37 19.70
C LYS A 293 -9.20 -2.33 18.46
N THR A 294 -10.05 -3.34 18.24
CA THR A 294 -11.11 -3.31 17.21
C THR A 294 -12.36 -2.50 17.59
N ASP A 295 -12.46 -1.98 18.82
CA ASP A 295 -13.36 -0.87 19.13
C ASP A 295 -12.76 0.40 18.54
N ILE A 296 -12.84 0.49 17.21
CA ILE A 296 -12.43 1.67 16.46
C ILE A 296 -13.32 2.81 16.94
N ASN A 297 -12.71 3.73 17.69
CA ASN A 297 -13.28 5.03 17.95
C ASN A 297 -13.73 5.61 16.59
N PRO A 298 -15.02 5.91 16.37
CA PRO A 298 -15.54 6.44 15.10
C PRO A 298 -14.93 7.81 14.72
N THR A 299 -14.02 8.33 15.54
CA THR A 299 -13.30 9.58 15.36
C THR A 299 -11.93 9.39 14.69
N ILE A 300 -11.84 8.62 13.59
CA ILE A 300 -10.76 8.91 12.62
C ILE A 300 -11.19 10.19 11.91
N ASN A 301 -10.77 11.34 12.43
CA ASN A 301 -10.96 12.65 11.82
C ASN A 301 -10.16 12.72 10.51
N TYR A 302 -10.69 12.12 9.44
CA TYR A 302 -10.21 12.35 8.08
C TYR A 302 -10.53 13.80 7.67
N ILE A 303 -9.59 14.72 7.85
CA ILE A 303 -9.71 16.13 7.40
C ILE A 303 -9.32 16.27 5.90
N ILE A 304 -8.89 15.19 5.24
CA ILE A 304 -8.24 15.27 3.92
C ILE A 304 -9.23 15.19 2.77
N ASN A 305 -10.22 14.29 2.84
CA ASN A 305 -11.34 14.29 1.93
C ASN A 305 -12.61 14.67 2.71
N LYS A 306 -13.23 15.79 2.32
CA LYS A 306 -14.52 16.24 2.87
C LYS A 306 -15.67 15.28 2.52
N ASN A 307 -15.41 14.22 1.76
CA ASN A 307 -16.37 13.21 1.37
C ASN A 307 -16.37 12.03 2.36
N PRO A 308 -17.31 12.01 3.34
CA PRO A 308 -17.37 10.93 4.34
C PRO A 308 -17.68 9.56 3.73
N LEU A 309 -18.33 9.51 2.55
CA LEU A 309 -18.62 8.23 1.89
C LEU A 309 -17.36 7.57 1.37
N LEU A 310 -16.46 8.34 0.73
CA LEU A 310 -15.20 7.82 0.22
C LEU A 310 -14.34 7.27 1.37
N ASN A 311 -14.25 8.00 2.48
CA ASN A 311 -13.49 7.58 3.66
C ASN A 311 -14.01 6.24 4.23
N VAL A 312 -15.34 6.05 4.25
CA VAL A 312 -15.95 4.80 4.69
C VAL A 312 -15.65 3.64 3.73
N VAL A 313 -15.68 3.88 2.41
CA VAL A 313 -15.31 2.87 1.41
C VAL A 313 -13.86 2.44 1.59
N HIS A 314 -12.92 3.39 1.73
CA HIS A 314 -11.51 3.09 2.00
C HIS A 314 -11.34 2.32 3.30
N ALA A 315 -12.05 2.68 4.38
CA ALA A 315 -11.98 1.95 5.65
C ALA A 315 -12.50 0.51 5.51
N ILE A 316 -13.60 0.30 4.79
CA ILE A 316 -14.15 -1.04 4.54
C ILE A 316 -13.14 -1.92 3.81
N GLU A 317 -12.49 -1.38 2.77
CA GLU A 317 -11.47 -2.08 1.98
C GLU A 317 -10.22 -2.36 2.83
N LEU A 318 -9.73 -1.36 3.56
CA LEU A 318 -8.60 -1.49 4.49
C LEU A 318 -8.83 -2.58 5.53
N HIS A 319 -10.02 -2.65 6.12
CA HIS A 319 -10.32 -3.66 7.14
C HIS A 319 -10.68 -5.03 6.55
N GLY A 320 -10.73 -5.18 5.22
CA GLY A 320 -11.12 -6.43 4.57
C GLY A 320 -12.54 -6.85 4.91
N THR A 321 -13.45 -5.89 5.14
CA THR A 321 -14.83 -6.21 5.55
C THR A 321 -15.56 -6.83 4.36
N THR A 322 -15.94 -8.10 4.51
CA THR A 322 -16.71 -8.82 3.49
C THR A 322 -18.21 -8.68 3.73
N TYR A 323 -18.99 -8.49 2.67
CA TYR A 323 -20.45 -8.50 2.73
C TYR A 323 -21.01 -9.63 1.90
N LYS A 324 -22.07 -10.25 2.41
CA LYS A 324 -22.74 -11.36 1.71
C LYS A 324 -23.49 -10.85 0.48
N ASN A 325 -24.07 -9.65 0.58
CA ASN A 325 -24.89 -9.07 -0.47
C ASN A 325 -24.63 -7.58 -0.66
N ASN A 326 -24.89 -7.08 -1.88
CA ASN A 326 -24.65 -5.68 -2.23
C ASN A 326 -25.55 -4.68 -1.48
N TRP A 327 -26.78 -5.07 -1.11
CA TRP A 327 -27.67 -4.19 -0.33
C TRP A 327 -27.22 -4.00 1.13
N GLU A 328 -26.53 -4.99 1.72
CA GLU A 328 -25.91 -4.84 3.05
C GLU A 328 -24.74 -3.86 2.97
N TYR A 329 -23.89 -4.01 1.94
CA TYR A 329 -22.79 -3.09 1.67
C TYR A 329 -23.26 -1.64 1.50
N ILE A 330 -24.22 -1.39 0.60
CA ILE A 330 -24.74 -0.03 0.34
C ILE A 330 -25.33 0.59 1.62
N SER A 331 -26.11 -0.18 2.37
CA SER A 331 -26.74 0.30 3.61
C SER A 331 -25.69 0.61 4.69
N ASP A 332 -24.63 -0.20 4.80
CA ASP A 332 -23.56 0.02 5.76
C ASP A 332 -22.70 1.25 5.41
N VAL A 333 -22.39 1.45 4.11
CA VAL A 333 -21.69 2.64 3.63
C VAL A 333 -22.49 3.91 3.95
N LEU A 334 -23.79 3.93 3.67
CA LEU A 334 -24.66 5.07 3.97
C LEU A 334 -24.77 5.34 5.47
N TYR A 335 -24.83 4.29 6.29
CA TYR A 335 -24.92 4.42 7.74
C TYR A 335 -23.63 4.97 8.36
N ARG A 336 -22.48 4.34 8.07
CA ARG A 336 -21.18 4.74 8.63
C ARG A 336 -20.73 6.13 8.17
N SER A 337 -21.25 6.60 7.03
CA SER A 337 -20.98 7.95 6.52
C SER A 337 -21.98 9.01 7.03
N HIS A 338 -22.86 8.63 7.96
CA HIS A 338 -23.92 9.48 8.53
C HIS A 338 -24.87 10.06 7.46
N LYS A 339 -25.03 9.35 6.33
CA LYS A 339 -26.03 9.70 5.31
C LYS A 339 -27.41 9.19 5.66
N ILE A 340 -27.51 8.20 6.54
CA ILE A 340 -28.74 7.74 7.20
C ILE A 340 -28.44 7.47 8.68
N ASP A 341 -29.46 7.64 9.54
CA ASP A 341 -29.34 7.26 10.95
C ASP A 341 -29.50 5.74 11.15
N GLU A 342 -29.06 5.25 12.31
CA GLU A 342 -29.12 3.83 12.69
C GLU A 342 -30.52 3.22 12.53
N GLN A 343 -31.55 3.95 12.94
CA GLN A 343 -32.96 3.53 12.84
C GLN A 343 -33.42 3.22 11.41
N TYR A 344 -32.74 3.77 10.39
CA TYR A 344 -33.09 3.61 8.97
C TYR A 344 -32.27 2.53 8.26
N LYS A 345 -31.16 2.05 8.86
CA LYS A 345 -30.28 1.04 8.25
C LYS A 345 -31.01 -0.27 7.97
N GLU A 346 -31.63 -0.86 8.99
CA GLU A 346 -32.34 -2.14 8.86
C GLU A 346 -33.58 -2.10 7.93
N PRO A 347 -34.44 -1.07 7.98
CA PRO A 347 -35.48 -0.86 6.98
C PRO A 347 -34.94 -0.78 5.55
N LEU A 348 -33.82 -0.08 5.34
CA LEU A 348 -33.20 0.04 4.02
C LEU A 348 -32.69 -1.32 3.51
N ILE A 349 -32.00 -2.09 4.34
CA ILE A 349 -31.53 -3.45 4.01
C ILE A 349 -32.70 -4.33 3.54
N ARG A 350 -33.79 -4.36 4.32
CA ARG A 350 -34.98 -5.16 3.96
C ARG A 350 -35.61 -4.71 2.65
N GLY A 351 -35.73 -3.41 2.45
CA GLY A 351 -36.31 -2.84 1.23
C GLY A 351 -35.48 -3.12 -0.02
N LEU A 352 -34.18 -2.86 0.02
CA LEU A 352 -33.27 -3.13 -1.10
C LEU A 352 -33.20 -4.63 -1.42
N SER A 353 -33.21 -5.48 -0.39
CA SER A 353 -33.28 -6.93 -0.55
C SER A 353 -34.58 -7.37 -1.23
N ALA A 354 -35.72 -6.77 -0.87
CA ALA A 354 -37.00 -7.05 -1.51
C ALA A 354 -37.00 -6.62 -2.99
N ILE A 355 -36.48 -5.43 -3.33
CA ILE A 355 -36.33 -4.98 -4.73
C ILE A 355 -35.44 -5.96 -5.50
N ALA A 356 -34.32 -6.40 -4.92
CA ALA A 356 -33.38 -7.28 -5.61
C ALA A 356 -33.91 -8.71 -5.82
N ARG A 357 -34.85 -9.17 -4.98
CA ARG A 357 -35.39 -10.54 -5.03
C ARG A 357 -36.67 -10.67 -5.84
N ASP A 358 -37.39 -9.57 -6.04
CA ASP A 358 -38.64 -9.60 -6.78
C ASP A 358 -38.38 -9.59 -8.29
N SER A 359 -38.57 -10.74 -8.93
CA SER A 359 -38.48 -10.90 -10.38
C SER A 359 -39.59 -10.21 -11.15
N ASN A 360 -40.66 -9.79 -10.47
CA ASN A 360 -41.86 -9.15 -11.01
C ASN A 360 -42.02 -7.70 -10.54
N ALA A 361 -41.13 -7.16 -9.70
CA ALA A 361 -41.13 -5.76 -9.29
C ALA A 361 -40.87 -4.91 -10.53
N LYS A 362 -41.96 -4.57 -11.22
CA LYS A 362 -41.92 -3.75 -12.43
C LYS A 362 -41.38 -2.35 -12.17
N ASN A 363 -41.16 -1.93 -10.91
CA ASN A 363 -40.87 -0.54 -10.62
C ASN A 363 -40.45 -0.32 -9.15
N ILE A 364 -39.37 0.45 -8.92
CA ILE A 364 -39.13 1.26 -7.69
C ILE A 364 -40.29 2.22 -7.35
N PHE A 365 -41.31 2.27 -8.21
CA PHE A 365 -42.48 3.13 -8.18
C PHE A 365 -43.68 2.47 -7.49
N ASP A 366 -43.55 1.27 -6.94
CA ASP A 366 -44.60 0.69 -6.09
C ASP A 366 -44.72 1.51 -4.79
N PRO A 367 -45.85 2.20 -4.56
CA PRO A 367 -46.06 3.04 -3.37
C PRO A 367 -46.01 2.25 -2.05
N SER A 368 -46.08 0.92 -2.09
CA SER A 368 -45.99 0.05 -0.91
C SER A 368 -44.57 -0.04 -0.32
N MET A 369 -43.53 0.31 -1.08
CA MET A 369 -42.13 0.23 -0.65
C MET A 369 -41.58 1.62 -0.29
N ARG A 370 -41.97 2.13 0.89
CA ARG A 370 -41.59 3.46 1.46
C ARG A 370 -40.10 3.60 1.85
N ILE A 371 -39.17 3.03 1.10
CA ILE A 371 -37.73 3.06 1.42
C ILE A 371 -36.97 4.15 0.66
N LEU A 372 -37.57 4.73 -0.37
CA LEU A 372 -37.00 5.83 -1.16
C LEU A 372 -37.80 7.11 -0.88
N ARG A 373 -37.10 8.21 -0.67
CA ARG A 373 -37.69 9.54 -0.47
C ARG A 373 -38.03 10.19 -1.81
N SER A 374 -37.14 10.06 -2.78
CA SER A 374 -37.28 10.62 -4.12
C SER A 374 -36.45 9.80 -5.10
N TYR A 375 -36.78 9.87 -6.38
CA TYR A 375 -35.99 9.26 -7.45
C TYR A 375 -36.14 10.07 -8.73
N ARG A 376 -35.17 9.89 -9.64
CA ARG A 376 -35.18 10.48 -10.98
C ARG A 376 -34.50 9.52 -11.96
N GLN A 377 -34.93 9.55 -13.21
CA GLN A 377 -34.21 8.85 -14.27
C GLN A 377 -32.91 9.61 -14.60
N VAL A 378 -31.83 8.87 -14.77
CA VAL A 378 -30.56 9.37 -15.29
C VAL A 378 -30.58 9.19 -16.81
N ARG A 379 -30.51 10.27 -17.57
CA ARG A 379 -30.69 10.24 -19.03
C ARG A 379 -29.40 10.54 -19.81
N SER A 380 -28.38 11.05 -19.14
CA SER A 380 -27.13 11.42 -19.78
C SER A 380 -25.93 11.12 -18.90
N MET A 381 -24.74 11.14 -19.50
CA MET A 381 -23.48 11.03 -18.74
C MET A 381 -23.33 12.19 -17.74
N ASN A 382 -23.81 13.40 -18.08
CA ASN A 382 -23.79 14.52 -17.15
C ASN A 382 -24.72 14.28 -15.94
N ASP A 383 -25.92 13.72 -16.17
CA ASP A 383 -26.85 13.37 -15.08
C ASP A 383 -26.25 12.31 -14.15
N LEU A 384 -25.45 11.40 -14.70
CA LEU A 384 -24.77 10.35 -13.96
C LEU A 384 -23.63 10.94 -13.12
N ILE A 385 -22.80 11.82 -13.70
CA ILE A 385 -21.74 12.53 -12.97
C ILE A 385 -22.31 13.44 -11.86
N GLN A 386 -23.51 13.99 -12.07
CA GLN A 386 -24.24 14.81 -11.10
C GLN A 386 -25.00 14.01 -10.04
N ALA A 387 -24.92 12.66 -10.03
CA ALA A 387 -25.52 11.88 -8.96
C ALA A 387 -24.99 12.34 -7.59
N LYS A 388 -25.89 12.76 -6.71
CA LYS A 388 -25.53 13.35 -5.42
C LYS A 388 -24.92 12.27 -4.53
N ALA A 389 -23.90 12.63 -3.76
CA ALA A 389 -23.23 11.69 -2.87
C ALA A 389 -24.23 11.13 -1.85
N GLY A 390 -24.40 9.82 -1.80
CA GLY A 390 -25.40 9.13 -0.96
C GLY A 390 -26.70 8.75 -1.69
N GLU A 391 -26.87 9.13 -2.96
CA GLU A 391 -27.90 8.54 -3.82
C GLU A 391 -27.56 7.08 -4.14
N ILE A 392 -28.57 6.24 -4.29
CA ILE A 392 -28.47 4.86 -4.76
C ILE A 392 -28.83 4.85 -6.25
N LEU A 393 -27.96 4.30 -7.07
CA LEU A 393 -28.23 4.03 -8.47
C LEU A 393 -28.83 2.64 -8.63
N PHE A 394 -29.90 2.56 -9.43
CA PHE A 394 -30.55 1.31 -9.81
C PHE A 394 -30.42 1.11 -11.31
N PHE A 395 -29.88 -0.03 -11.72
CA PHE A 395 -29.66 -0.39 -13.12
C PHE A 395 -30.67 -1.45 -13.53
N TYR A 396 -31.52 -1.12 -14.50
CA TYR A 396 -32.56 -1.99 -15.02
C TYR A 396 -32.29 -2.34 -16.48
N THR A 397 -32.62 -3.56 -16.88
CA THR A 397 -32.74 -3.91 -18.31
C THR A 397 -33.89 -3.14 -18.96
N GLU A 398 -33.97 -3.18 -20.29
CA GLU A 398 -35.08 -2.55 -21.02
C GLU A 398 -36.46 -3.12 -20.67
N ASN A 399 -36.50 -4.38 -20.23
CA ASN A 399 -37.68 -5.09 -19.74
C ASN A 399 -37.94 -4.87 -18.24
N ASP A 400 -37.34 -3.83 -17.64
CA ASP A 400 -37.54 -3.40 -16.26
C ASP A 400 -37.14 -4.44 -15.19
N LYS A 401 -36.24 -5.36 -15.54
CA LYS A 401 -35.59 -6.26 -14.57
C LYS A 401 -34.36 -5.59 -13.95
N LEU A 402 -34.28 -5.53 -12.62
CA LEU A 402 -33.09 -5.03 -11.92
C LEU A 402 -31.88 -5.93 -12.22
N VAL A 403 -30.77 -5.30 -12.61
CA VAL A 403 -29.47 -5.94 -12.83
C VAL A 403 -28.59 -5.73 -11.60
N TYR A 404 -28.48 -4.49 -11.14
CA TYR A 404 -27.52 -4.13 -10.09
C TYR A 404 -27.83 -2.79 -9.43
N MET A 405 -27.12 -2.50 -8.33
CA MET A 405 -27.23 -1.25 -7.58
C MET A 405 -25.84 -0.73 -7.21
N LEU A 406 -25.67 0.58 -7.12
CA LEU A 406 -24.44 1.23 -6.65
C LEU A 406 -24.79 2.36 -5.69
N VAL A 407 -23.91 2.70 -4.77
CA VAL A 407 -23.99 3.97 -4.02
C VAL A 407 -23.15 5.03 -4.72
N SER A 408 -23.70 6.23 -4.89
CA SER A 408 -22.97 7.39 -5.40
C SER A 408 -22.07 7.95 -4.30
N LEU A 409 -20.79 8.11 -4.63
CA LEU A 409 -19.83 8.84 -3.82
C LEU A 409 -19.79 10.32 -4.24
N GLY A 410 -20.55 10.73 -5.28
CA GLY A 410 -20.47 12.06 -5.87
C GLY A 410 -19.37 12.16 -6.94
N ASN A 411 -19.39 13.25 -7.72
CA ASN A 411 -18.43 13.48 -8.81
C ASN A 411 -18.34 12.28 -9.79
N GLY A 412 -19.46 11.62 -10.10
CA GLY A 412 -19.49 10.45 -10.96
C GLY A 412 -18.63 9.26 -10.51
N LEU A 413 -18.34 9.18 -9.20
CA LEU A 413 -17.70 8.03 -8.56
C LEU A 413 -18.78 7.20 -7.86
N PHE A 414 -18.67 5.88 -7.97
CA PHE A 414 -19.64 4.92 -7.44
C PHE A 414 -18.94 3.77 -6.76
N SER A 415 -19.63 3.13 -5.82
CA SER A 415 -19.15 1.89 -5.23
C SER A 415 -20.25 0.85 -5.06
N GLY A 416 -19.85 -0.41 -5.09
CA GLY A 416 -20.69 -1.59 -4.94
C GLY A 416 -19.84 -2.83 -4.64
N ASN A 417 -20.50 -3.90 -4.19
CA ASN A 417 -19.89 -5.20 -3.94
C ASN A 417 -20.29 -6.20 -5.05
N ASN A 418 -19.29 -6.78 -5.73
CA ASN A 418 -19.42 -7.59 -6.95
C ASN A 418 -19.82 -6.78 -8.19
N ASN A 419 -19.04 -5.75 -8.53
CA ASN A 419 -19.35 -4.85 -9.66
C ASN A 419 -19.36 -5.57 -11.03
N SER A 420 -18.74 -6.76 -11.14
CA SER A 420 -18.79 -7.58 -12.36
C SER A 420 -20.20 -7.94 -12.84
N LYS A 421 -21.22 -7.80 -11.97
CA LYS A 421 -22.64 -7.95 -12.36
C LYS A 421 -23.09 -6.93 -13.41
N LEU A 422 -22.45 -5.76 -13.47
CA LEU A 422 -22.68 -4.80 -14.55
C LEU A 422 -21.98 -5.23 -15.84
N GLY A 423 -20.79 -5.83 -15.73
CA GLY A 423 -20.04 -6.47 -16.81
C GLY A 423 -18.69 -7.01 -16.30
N ALA A 424 -18.20 -8.11 -16.87
CA ALA A 424 -16.98 -8.80 -16.39
C ALA A 424 -15.68 -7.98 -16.48
N TYR A 425 -15.70 -6.88 -17.24
CA TYR A 425 -14.62 -5.89 -17.31
C TYR A 425 -14.52 -5.02 -16.04
N LEU A 426 -15.51 -5.07 -15.15
CA LEU A 426 -15.44 -4.46 -13.82
C LEU A 426 -15.04 -5.51 -12.79
N ASN A 427 -14.20 -5.11 -11.84
CA ASN A 427 -13.71 -6.00 -10.79
C ASN A 427 -14.83 -6.38 -9.78
N ASN A 428 -14.58 -7.41 -8.94
CA ASN A 428 -15.52 -7.82 -7.89
C ASN A 428 -15.26 -7.18 -6.53
N SER A 429 -14.12 -6.52 -6.34
CA SER A 429 -13.78 -5.82 -5.10
C SER A 429 -14.80 -4.72 -4.78
N ASN A 430 -14.83 -4.29 -3.51
CA ASN A 430 -15.60 -3.13 -3.05
C ASN A 430 -15.02 -1.79 -3.56
N SER A 431 -14.49 -1.78 -4.79
CA SER A 431 -13.70 -0.69 -5.33
C SER A 431 -14.57 0.42 -5.89
N ILE A 432 -14.01 1.63 -5.90
CA ILE A 432 -14.56 2.78 -6.58
C ILE A 432 -14.50 2.56 -8.09
N ILE A 433 -15.62 2.80 -8.77
CA ILE A 433 -15.72 2.81 -10.23
C ILE A 433 -16.21 4.17 -10.72
N MET A 434 -15.75 4.57 -11.91
CA MET A 434 -16.19 5.77 -12.59
C MET A 434 -17.43 5.54 -13.44
N ALA A 435 -18.23 6.59 -13.60
CA ALA A 435 -19.36 6.63 -14.55
C ALA A 435 -18.97 6.11 -15.95
N GLU A 436 -17.81 6.54 -16.42
CA GLU A 436 -17.29 6.29 -17.76
C GLU A 436 -16.85 4.84 -17.99
N GLN A 437 -16.55 4.09 -16.92
CA GLN A 437 -16.26 2.65 -16.99
C GLN A 437 -17.53 1.82 -17.18
N ILE A 438 -18.72 2.32 -16.83
CA ILE A 438 -19.97 1.55 -16.91
C ILE A 438 -20.42 1.39 -18.38
N GLY A 439 -20.34 2.45 -19.18
CA GLY A 439 -20.75 2.46 -20.58
C GLY A 439 -21.06 3.86 -21.13
N ASN A 440 -21.64 3.91 -22.32
CA ASN A 440 -22.01 5.16 -23.01
C ASN A 440 -23.52 5.36 -23.05
N PHE A 441 -23.98 6.62 -22.98
CA PHE A 441 -25.40 6.92 -23.11
C PHE A 441 -25.84 6.95 -24.57
N VAL A 442 -26.87 6.17 -24.90
CA VAL A 442 -27.57 6.13 -26.20
C VAL A 442 -29.08 6.05 -25.92
N ASP A 443 -29.86 7.01 -26.41
CA ASP A 443 -31.32 7.10 -26.23
C ASP A 443 -31.76 7.01 -24.75
N ASP A 444 -31.20 7.86 -23.90
CA ASP A 444 -31.46 7.93 -22.44
C ASP A 444 -31.13 6.64 -21.65
N LYS A 445 -30.34 5.72 -22.23
CA LYS A 445 -29.93 4.44 -21.65
C LYS A 445 -28.43 4.24 -21.74
N ILE A 446 -27.86 3.43 -20.86
CA ILE A 446 -26.44 3.05 -20.92
C ILE A 446 -26.27 1.82 -21.80
N GLU A 447 -25.55 1.96 -22.90
CA GLU A 447 -24.96 0.87 -23.67
C GLU A 447 -23.62 0.48 -23.03
N ARG A 448 -23.54 -0.78 -22.57
CA ARG A 448 -22.36 -1.32 -21.91
C ARG A 448 -21.28 -1.70 -22.92
N TYR A 449 -20.03 -1.75 -22.45
CA TYR A 449 -18.89 -2.19 -23.27
C TYR A 449 -18.90 -3.69 -23.63
N ALA A 450 -19.85 -4.44 -23.06
CA ALA A 450 -20.23 -5.80 -23.45
C ALA A 450 -21.64 -5.75 -24.08
N PRO A 451 -21.75 -5.51 -25.40
CA PRO A 451 -23.03 -5.24 -26.07
C PRO A 451 -24.05 -6.38 -25.94
N GLU A 452 -23.57 -7.62 -25.82
CA GLU A 452 -24.37 -8.83 -25.62
C GLU A 452 -25.19 -8.79 -24.32
N LEU A 453 -24.79 -7.97 -23.35
CA LEU A 453 -25.55 -7.80 -22.12
C LEU A 453 -26.77 -6.88 -22.32
N GLY A 454 -26.80 -6.06 -23.39
CA GLY A 454 -27.87 -5.12 -23.69
C GLY A 454 -27.82 -3.80 -22.90
N LYS A 455 -28.72 -2.87 -23.25
CA LYS A 455 -28.80 -1.51 -22.69
C LYS A 455 -29.49 -1.47 -21.33
N LEU A 456 -29.12 -0.47 -20.50
CA LEU A 456 -29.64 -0.29 -19.15
C LEU A 456 -30.35 1.06 -18.97
N LYS A 457 -31.54 1.03 -18.36
CA LYS A 457 -32.18 2.22 -17.77
C LYS A 457 -31.58 2.46 -16.38
N VAL A 458 -31.28 3.70 -16.04
CA VAL A 458 -30.67 4.04 -14.75
C VAL A 458 -31.55 5.04 -13.99
N TYR A 459 -31.74 4.78 -12.71
CA TYR A 459 -32.43 5.68 -11.79
C TYR A 459 -31.53 6.01 -10.62
N ALA A 460 -31.45 7.29 -10.24
CA ALA A 460 -30.83 7.72 -9.01
C ALA A 460 -31.93 8.01 -7.99
N ALA A 461 -31.78 7.50 -6.77
CA ALA A 461 -32.77 7.67 -5.72
C ALA A 461 -32.14 7.99 -4.36
N GLN A 462 -32.85 8.80 -3.58
CA GLN A 462 -32.46 9.12 -2.21
C GLN A 462 -33.16 8.15 -1.25
N PRO A 463 -32.43 7.50 -0.34
CA PRO A 463 -33.04 6.64 0.67
C PRO A 463 -33.89 7.46 1.65
N TYR A 464 -34.94 6.85 2.19
CA TYR A 464 -35.71 7.43 3.29
C TYR A 464 -34.83 7.56 4.55
N GLY A 465 -35.00 8.64 5.31
CA GLY A 465 -34.12 8.96 6.43
C GLY A 465 -32.77 9.57 6.03
N SER A 466 -32.60 9.95 4.76
CA SER A 466 -31.38 10.60 4.30
C SER A 466 -31.18 11.98 4.93
N THR A 467 -29.95 12.24 5.39
CA THR A 467 -29.49 13.55 5.91
C THR A 467 -29.16 14.55 4.79
N LEU A 468 -29.34 14.18 3.52
CA LEU A 468 -29.15 15.08 2.39
C LEU A 468 -30.01 16.34 2.54
N PRO A 469 -29.45 17.55 2.26
CA PRO A 469 -30.14 18.81 2.49
C PRO A 469 -31.53 18.79 1.88
N GLN A 470 -32.54 19.04 2.71
CA GLN A 470 -33.92 19.23 2.23
C GLN A 470 -34.09 20.59 1.55
N ASN A 471 -33.14 21.49 1.78
CA ASN A 471 -33.17 22.86 1.33
C ASN A 471 -33.09 22.89 -0.19
N THR A 472 -34.11 23.48 -0.81
CA THR A 472 -34.08 23.78 -2.23
C THR A 472 -32.95 24.78 -2.52
N ILE A 473 -32.48 24.87 -3.76
CA ILE A 473 -31.47 25.88 -4.13
C ILE A 473 -31.91 27.30 -3.76
N LYS A 474 -33.22 27.55 -3.72
CA LYS A 474 -33.83 28.79 -3.23
C LYS A 474 -33.59 29.00 -1.74
N ASP A 475 -33.78 27.97 -0.90
CA ASP A 475 -33.53 28.04 0.53
C ASP A 475 -32.03 28.26 0.82
N VAL A 476 -31.17 27.57 0.06
CA VAL A 476 -29.71 27.73 0.13
C VAL A 476 -29.28 29.14 -0.27
N ALA A 477 -29.82 29.68 -1.38
CA ALA A 477 -29.52 31.04 -1.83
C ALA A 477 -29.96 32.10 -0.80
N LEU A 478 -31.16 31.95 -0.23
CA LEU A 478 -31.67 32.83 0.83
C LEU A 478 -30.78 32.81 2.07
N GLU A 479 -30.28 31.64 2.45
CA GLU A 479 -29.39 31.50 3.60
C GLU A 479 -27.98 32.05 3.32
N ALA A 480 -27.46 31.86 2.10
CA ALA A 480 -26.19 32.41 1.67
C ALA A 480 -26.18 33.95 1.75
N LEU A 481 -27.27 34.61 1.33
CA LEU A 481 -27.44 36.07 1.41
C LEU A 481 -27.48 36.58 2.85
N LYS A 482 -28.02 35.82 3.82
CA LYS A 482 -28.03 36.22 5.24
C LYS A 482 -26.65 36.18 5.88
N LYS A 483 -25.78 35.27 5.42
CA LYS A 483 -24.45 34.99 5.97
C LYS A 483 -23.34 35.76 5.25
N GLU A 484 -23.70 36.60 4.31
CA GLU A 484 -22.76 37.22 3.39
C GLU A 484 -21.95 38.34 4.03
N SER A 485 -20.62 38.31 3.81
CA SER A 485 -19.77 39.48 3.98
C SER A 485 -19.93 40.40 2.77
N ILE A 486 -19.95 41.72 3.00
CA ILE A 486 -20.15 42.75 1.97
C ILE A 486 -19.16 42.60 0.77
N ASP A 487 -17.99 41.99 0.98
CA ASP A 487 -16.92 41.87 -0.01
C ASP A 487 -16.80 40.49 -0.69
N SER A 488 -17.79 39.59 -0.57
CA SER A 488 -17.70 38.29 -1.26
C SER A 488 -17.70 38.49 -2.79
N GLU A 489 -16.68 38.00 -3.47
CA GLU A 489 -16.59 38.05 -4.94
C GLU A 489 -17.60 37.09 -5.61
N LEU A 490 -17.92 37.36 -6.89
CA LEU A 490 -18.91 36.61 -7.68
C LEU A 490 -18.61 35.09 -7.73
N PRO A 491 -17.38 34.63 -8.02
CA PRO A 491 -17.08 33.21 -8.10
C PRO A 491 -17.35 32.46 -6.79
N GLU A 492 -16.93 33.03 -5.66
CA GLU A 492 -17.05 32.49 -4.31
C GLU A 492 -18.52 32.36 -3.93
N PHE A 493 -19.28 33.43 -4.14
CA PHE A 493 -20.69 33.48 -3.78
C PHE A 493 -21.52 32.45 -4.56
N MET A 494 -21.36 32.43 -5.89
CA MET A 494 -22.17 31.58 -6.76
C MET A 494 -21.80 30.10 -6.61
N THR A 495 -20.52 29.77 -6.48
CA THR A 495 -20.10 28.38 -6.31
C THR A 495 -20.41 27.84 -4.92
N ARG A 496 -20.42 28.68 -3.88
CA ARG A 496 -20.92 28.31 -2.53
C ARG A 496 -22.38 27.86 -2.58
N ILE A 497 -23.25 28.61 -3.27
CA ILE A 497 -24.67 28.23 -3.40
C ILE A 497 -24.79 26.86 -4.10
N LEU A 498 -24.05 26.66 -5.19
CA LEU A 498 -24.06 25.39 -5.93
C LEU A 498 -23.53 24.22 -5.08
N GLY A 499 -22.52 24.45 -4.24
CA GLY A 499 -21.99 23.45 -3.32
C GLY A 499 -22.91 23.10 -2.17
N ASP A 500 -23.47 24.11 -1.51
CA ASP A 500 -24.40 23.93 -0.38
C ASP A 500 -25.71 23.26 -0.82
N ALA A 501 -26.15 23.52 -2.06
CA ALA A 501 -27.27 22.80 -2.70
C ALA A 501 -26.89 21.41 -3.25
N GLN A 502 -25.60 21.04 -3.18
CA GLN A 502 -25.02 19.82 -3.74
C GLN A 502 -25.30 19.64 -5.23
N GLU A 503 -25.32 20.74 -5.98
CA GLU A 503 -25.32 20.72 -7.45
C GLU A 503 -23.91 20.51 -8.00
N LEU A 504 -22.88 20.82 -7.20
CA LEU A 504 -21.47 20.55 -7.49
C LEU A 504 -20.77 19.94 -6.26
N THR A 505 -19.77 19.10 -6.50
CA THR A 505 -18.85 18.63 -5.43
C THR A 505 -17.76 19.66 -5.12
N SER A 506 -17.03 19.47 -4.01
CA SER A 506 -15.95 20.38 -3.61
C SER A 506 -14.86 20.53 -4.68
N GLU A 507 -14.54 19.43 -5.36
CA GLU A 507 -13.54 19.39 -6.45
C GLU A 507 -14.05 20.14 -7.68
N GLN A 508 -15.33 19.98 -8.02
CA GLN A 508 -15.98 20.69 -9.12
C GLN A 508 -16.09 22.18 -8.85
N ILE A 509 -16.41 22.57 -7.61
CA ILE A 509 -16.44 23.97 -7.16
C ILE A 509 -15.08 24.61 -7.34
N ALA A 510 -14.01 23.98 -6.85
CA ALA A 510 -12.66 24.55 -6.92
C ALA A 510 -12.24 24.83 -8.37
N VAL A 511 -12.48 23.89 -9.29
CA VAL A 511 -12.15 24.07 -10.71
C VAL A 511 -13.04 25.14 -11.36
N PHE A 512 -14.35 25.10 -11.10
CA PHE A 512 -15.30 26.02 -11.72
C PHE A 512 -15.13 27.46 -11.21
N GLN A 513 -14.78 27.65 -9.93
CA GLN A 513 -14.48 28.96 -9.35
C GLN A 513 -13.26 29.61 -10.02
N GLU A 514 -12.19 28.85 -10.26
CA GLU A 514 -11.02 29.33 -11.01
C GLU A 514 -11.36 29.68 -12.46
N ASP A 515 -12.17 28.87 -13.13
CA ASP A 515 -12.66 29.16 -14.48
C ASP A 515 -13.50 30.45 -14.52
N LEU A 516 -14.32 30.71 -13.48
CA LEU A 516 -15.07 31.96 -13.35
C LEU A 516 -14.15 33.17 -13.12
N ARG A 517 -13.15 33.07 -12.23
CA ARG A 517 -12.14 34.13 -12.01
C ARG A 517 -11.40 34.47 -13.31
N ALA A 518 -11.04 33.46 -14.10
CA ALA A 518 -10.35 33.65 -15.36
C ALA A 518 -11.18 34.44 -16.38
N ILE A 519 -12.51 34.25 -16.45
CA ILE A 519 -13.37 34.98 -17.40
C ILE A 519 -13.84 36.36 -16.90
N LEU A 520 -13.70 36.65 -15.61
CA LEU A 520 -13.93 37.98 -15.04
C LEU A 520 -12.76 38.94 -15.32
N THR A 521 -11.54 38.40 -15.38
CA THR A 521 -10.28 39.17 -15.49
C THR A 521 -9.68 39.21 -16.90
N ALA A 522 -10.29 38.52 -17.87
CA ALA A 522 -9.69 38.30 -19.17
C ALA A 522 -9.71 39.53 -20.12
N ASP A 523 -8.52 40.02 -20.44
CA ASP A 523 -8.14 40.72 -21.68
C ASP A 523 -7.81 39.74 -22.84
N ASN A 524 -7.88 38.41 -22.61
CA ASN A 524 -7.37 37.38 -23.55
C ASN A 524 -8.32 36.18 -23.77
N ASN A 525 -8.60 35.91 -25.04
CA ASN A 525 -9.52 34.92 -25.66
C ASN A 525 -9.35 33.41 -25.31
N LYS A 526 -8.70 32.99 -24.20
CA LYS A 526 -8.43 31.55 -23.93
C LYS A 526 -9.57 30.78 -23.25
N THR A 527 -10.46 31.47 -22.53
CA THR A 527 -11.63 30.86 -21.88
C THR A 527 -12.82 31.77 -22.10
N SER A 528 -13.90 31.27 -22.68
CA SER A 528 -15.13 32.05 -22.93
C SER A 528 -16.31 31.46 -22.16
N VAL A 529 -17.35 32.27 -21.95
CA VAL A 529 -18.66 31.82 -21.41
C VAL A 529 -19.16 30.55 -22.11
N SER A 530 -18.96 30.46 -23.43
CA SER A 530 -19.37 29.29 -24.21
C SER A 530 -18.66 27.99 -23.85
N SER A 531 -17.45 28.08 -23.26
CA SER A 531 -16.71 26.90 -22.81
C SER A 531 -17.21 26.38 -21.46
N LEU A 532 -17.75 27.25 -20.59
CA LEU A 532 -18.16 26.89 -19.24
C LEU A 532 -19.54 26.22 -19.18
N LEU A 533 -20.37 26.43 -20.20
CA LEU A 533 -21.73 25.91 -20.26
C LEU A 533 -21.87 24.84 -21.36
N THR A 534 -22.82 23.94 -21.18
CA THR A 534 -23.33 23.00 -22.19
C THR A 534 -24.82 23.23 -22.39
N ASN A 535 -25.36 22.77 -23.53
CA ASN A 535 -26.73 23.03 -23.96
C ASN A 535 -27.09 24.52 -23.94
N ILE A 536 -26.16 25.35 -24.44
CA ILE A 536 -26.27 26.81 -24.41
C ILE A 536 -27.43 27.26 -25.29
N LYS A 537 -28.26 28.15 -24.74
CA LYS A 537 -29.35 28.82 -25.45
C LYS A 537 -29.28 30.32 -25.19
N ASN A 538 -29.54 31.10 -26.23
CA ASN A 538 -29.79 32.53 -26.06
C ASN A 538 -31.14 32.71 -25.35
N ILE A 539 -31.25 33.80 -24.57
CA ILE A 539 -32.52 34.22 -23.99
C ILE A 539 -33.01 35.44 -24.78
N ASP A 540 -33.95 35.20 -25.68
CA ASP A 540 -34.47 36.18 -26.62
C ASP A 540 -35.61 37.02 -26.04
N ASN A 541 -36.28 36.54 -24.99
CA ASN A 541 -37.38 37.23 -24.34
C ASN A 541 -37.58 36.78 -22.88
N VAL A 542 -38.38 37.56 -22.14
CA VAL A 542 -38.74 37.31 -20.74
C VAL A 542 -39.45 35.98 -20.52
N THR A 543 -40.27 35.51 -21.47
CA THR A 543 -41.00 34.24 -21.32
C THR A 543 -40.04 33.07 -21.22
N GLN A 544 -38.96 33.07 -22.03
CA GLN A 544 -37.91 32.06 -21.94
C GLN A 544 -37.18 32.11 -20.58
N LEU A 545 -36.93 33.31 -20.05
CA LEU A 545 -36.32 33.49 -18.73
C LEU A 545 -37.24 32.96 -17.60
N SER A 546 -38.54 33.27 -17.66
CA SER A 546 -39.54 32.83 -16.68
C SER A 546 -39.70 31.31 -16.64
N ALA A 547 -39.54 30.64 -17.79
CA ALA A 547 -39.70 29.20 -17.93
C ALA A 547 -38.47 28.37 -17.50
N LEU A 548 -37.38 29.01 -17.05
CA LEU A 548 -36.17 28.27 -16.68
C LEU A 548 -36.40 27.42 -15.42
N PRO A 549 -35.96 26.15 -15.44
CA PRO A 549 -36.02 25.31 -14.25
C PRO A 549 -35.03 25.79 -13.20
N SER A 550 -35.34 25.49 -11.94
CA SER A 550 -34.45 25.71 -10.81
C SER A 550 -33.06 25.06 -11.05
N GLY A 551 -31.99 25.72 -10.61
CA GLY A 551 -30.60 25.29 -10.81
C GLY A 551 -29.97 25.68 -12.14
N ARG A 552 -30.74 26.24 -13.09
CA ARG A 552 -30.20 26.68 -14.38
C ARG A 552 -29.31 27.91 -14.23
N LEU A 553 -28.16 27.93 -14.92
CA LEU A 553 -27.26 29.09 -14.94
C LEU A 553 -27.62 30.06 -16.06
N ILE A 554 -27.45 31.36 -15.77
CA ILE A 554 -27.61 32.45 -16.74
C ILE A 554 -26.40 33.36 -16.64
N PHE A 555 -25.73 33.60 -17.76
CA PHE A 555 -24.53 34.42 -17.84
C PHE A 555 -24.81 35.68 -18.65
N PHE A 556 -24.35 36.82 -18.15
CA PHE A 556 -24.35 38.09 -18.85
C PHE A 556 -22.93 38.45 -19.21
N TYR A 557 -22.67 38.68 -20.50
CA TYR A 557 -21.32 38.86 -20.99
C TYR A 557 -21.23 39.90 -22.11
N ASN A 558 -20.04 40.46 -22.28
CA ASN A 558 -19.75 41.45 -23.30
C ASN A 558 -19.43 40.80 -24.66
N SER A 559 -19.24 41.63 -25.70
CA SER A 559 -18.86 41.12 -27.03
C SER A 559 -17.44 40.51 -27.06
N ASP A 560 -16.61 40.81 -26.07
CA ASP A 560 -15.28 40.21 -25.82
C ASP A 560 -15.35 38.88 -25.03
N TYR A 561 -16.56 38.39 -24.74
CA TYR A 561 -16.83 37.20 -23.93
C TYR A 561 -16.47 37.29 -22.44
N SER A 562 -16.10 38.47 -21.94
CA SER A 562 -15.91 38.74 -20.50
C SER A 562 -17.23 38.63 -19.75
N LEU A 563 -17.23 37.95 -18.59
CA LEU A 563 -18.40 37.83 -17.73
C LEU A 563 -18.62 39.15 -16.98
N LYS A 564 -19.87 39.64 -16.96
CA LYS A 564 -20.26 40.84 -16.20
C LYS A 564 -21.13 40.53 -15.00
N SER A 565 -22.01 39.55 -15.14
CA SER A 565 -22.90 39.11 -14.08
C SER A 565 -23.31 37.66 -14.33
N MET A 566 -23.73 36.99 -13.27
CA MET A 566 -24.21 35.62 -13.29
C MET A 566 -25.49 35.52 -12.46
N MET A 567 -26.42 34.68 -12.90
CA MET A 567 -27.58 34.25 -12.12
C MET A 567 -27.67 32.73 -12.01
N ILE A 568 -28.30 32.28 -10.93
CA ILE A 568 -28.82 30.93 -10.78
C ILE A 568 -30.35 31.03 -10.67
N SER A 569 -31.06 30.29 -11.52
CA SER A 569 -32.52 30.20 -11.44
C SER A 569 -32.94 29.48 -10.16
N LEU A 570 -33.85 30.11 -9.41
CA LEU A 570 -34.47 29.53 -8.23
C LEU A 570 -35.81 28.84 -8.57
N GLY A 571 -36.22 28.88 -9.85
CA GLY A 571 -37.53 28.47 -10.33
C GLY A 571 -38.58 29.59 -10.23
N GLU A 572 -39.71 29.39 -10.91
CA GLU A 572 -40.87 30.32 -10.86
C GLU A 572 -40.51 31.77 -11.24
N GLY A 573 -39.58 31.97 -12.19
CA GLY A 573 -39.12 33.29 -12.59
C GLY A 573 -38.38 34.09 -11.51
N LYS A 574 -37.81 33.42 -10.49
CA LYS A 574 -36.93 34.04 -9.48
C LYS A 574 -35.49 33.60 -9.68
N PHE A 575 -34.56 34.50 -9.37
CA PHE A 575 -33.13 34.30 -9.56
C PHE A 575 -32.35 34.85 -8.38
N VAL A 576 -31.28 34.16 -8.00
CA VAL A 576 -30.19 34.80 -7.25
C VAL A 576 -29.20 35.34 -8.27
N ILE A 577 -28.78 36.59 -8.09
CA ILE A 577 -27.87 37.29 -8.98
C ILE A 577 -26.66 37.80 -8.20
N SER A 578 -25.51 37.82 -8.86
CA SER A 578 -24.31 38.50 -8.40
C SER A 578 -23.91 39.58 -9.41
N GLN A 579 -23.55 40.77 -8.92
CA GLN A 579 -23.12 41.93 -9.72
C GLN A 579 -24.19 42.40 -10.73
N GLY A 580 -25.46 42.51 -10.29
CA GLY A 580 -26.55 42.95 -11.18
C GLY A 580 -26.40 44.40 -11.67
N ASP A 581 -25.77 45.26 -10.88
CA ASP A 581 -25.45 46.64 -11.23
C ASP A 581 -24.52 46.74 -12.46
N HIS A 582 -23.58 45.81 -12.62
CA HIS A 582 -22.67 45.73 -13.77
C HIS A 582 -23.39 45.54 -15.12
N ILE A 583 -24.63 45.05 -15.11
CA ILE A 583 -25.47 44.88 -16.31
C ILE A 583 -26.59 45.92 -16.40
N GLY A 584 -26.57 46.94 -15.53
CA GLY A 584 -27.59 47.98 -15.45
C GLY A 584 -28.91 47.51 -14.85
N LEU A 585 -28.89 46.45 -14.03
CA LEU A 585 -30.02 46.03 -13.22
C LEU A 585 -29.99 46.78 -11.87
N ALA A 586 -31.14 47.30 -11.44
CA ALA A 586 -31.24 47.91 -10.12
C ALA A 586 -31.29 46.82 -9.04
N THR A 587 -30.16 46.55 -8.39
CA THR A 587 -30.05 45.69 -7.20
C THR A 587 -29.80 46.54 -5.95
N LYS A 588 -30.20 46.04 -4.77
CA LYS A 588 -29.96 46.74 -3.49
C LYS A 588 -28.58 46.46 -2.92
N GLN A 589 -28.02 45.31 -3.28
CA GLN A 589 -26.76 44.78 -2.79
C GLN A 589 -25.95 44.20 -3.96
N LEU A 590 -24.68 43.89 -3.70
CA LEU A 590 -23.79 43.24 -4.67
C LEU A 590 -24.37 41.90 -5.15
N HIS A 591 -24.98 41.15 -4.23
CA HIS A 591 -25.71 39.93 -4.50
C HIS A 591 -27.15 40.10 -4.02
N ASP A 592 -28.12 39.64 -4.80
CA ASP A 592 -29.53 39.92 -4.53
C ASP A 592 -30.44 38.80 -5.06
N ILE A 593 -31.71 38.82 -4.66
CA ILE A 593 -32.77 38.03 -5.31
C ILE A 593 -33.60 38.95 -6.18
N VAL A 594 -33.73 38.57 -7.44
CA VAL A 594 -34.45 39.32 -8.47
C VAL A 594 -35.58 38.49 -9.07
N SER A 595 -36.62 39.18 -9.55
CA SER A 595 -37.73 38.57 -10.27
C SER A 595 -37.62 38.84 -11.78
N VAL A 596 -38.25 37.96 -12.56
CA VAL A 596 -38.27 38.07 -14.02
C VAL A 596 -38.84 39.41 -14.52
N ASP A 597 -39.72 40.06 -13.74
CA ASP A 597 -40.34 41.35 -14.11
C ASP A 597 -39.29 42.46 -14.27
N GLN A 598 -38.17 42.37 -13.56
CA GLN A 598 -37.07 43.34 -13.67
C GLN A 598 -36.30 43.21 -15.00
N PHE A 599 -36.58 42.15 -15.78
CA PHE A 599 -35.93 41.85 -17.06
C PHE A 599 -36.85 42.13 -18.27
N ALA A 600 -37.90 42.92 -18.13
CA ALA A 600 -38.84 43.28 -19.21
C ALA A 600 -38.21 43.74 -20.54
N ARG A 601 -36.96 44.24 -20.51
CA ARG A 601 -36.19 44.72 -21.67
C ARG A 601 -35.38 43.66 -22.40
N VAL A 602 -35.44 42.39 -21.99
CA VAL A 602 -34.74 41.32 -22.70
C VAL A 602 -35.32 41.17 -24.11
N ALA A 603 -34.46 41.33 -25.12
CA ALA A 603 -34.82 41.20 -26.52
C ALA A 603 -33.62 40.73 -27.34
N GLY A 604 -33.84 39.74 -28.22
CA GLY A 604 -32.84 39.31 -29.22
C GLY A 604 -31.50 38.87 -28.64
N GLY A 605 -31.52 38.13 -27.53
CA GLY A 605 -30.33 37.60 -26.86
C GLY A 605 -29.58 38.63 -26.03
N ARG A 606 -30.18 39.78 -25.74
CA ARG A 606 -29.54 40.87 -24.99
C ARG A 606 -30.40 41.42 -23.85
N PHE A 607 -29.71 41.88 -22.81
CA PHE A 607 -30.25 42.72 -21.75
C PHE A 607 -29.37 43.96 -21.62
N ASN A 608 -29.96 45.14 -21.85
CA ASN A 608 -29.22 46.40 -22.01
C ASN A 608 -28.08 46.26 -23.05
N TYR A 609 -26.83 46.40 -22.63
CA TYR A 609 -25.64 46.33 -23.50
C TYR A 609 -24.92 44.98 -23.44
N THR A 610 -25.47 44.00 -22.72
CA THR A 610 -24.85 42.68 -22.51
C THR A 610 -25.60 41.56 -23.21
N ASN A 611 -24.88 40.56 -23.68
CA ASN A 611 -25.46 39.33 -24.21
C ASN A 611 -25.91 38.44 -23.04
N ILE A 612 -27.05 37.76 -23.19
CA ILE A 612 -27.63 36.87 -22.17
C ILE A 612 -27.78 35.45 -22.73
N VAL A 613 -27.17 34.49 -22.03
CA VAL A 613 -27.27 33.07 -22.37
C VAL A 613 -27.57 32.23 -21.14
N THR A 614 -28.18 31.08 -21.37
CA THR A 614 -28.44 30.08 -20.33
C THR A 614 -27.88 28.72 -20.71
N GLY A 615 -27.51 27.94 -19.71
CA GLY A 615 -27.00 26.59 -19.90
C GLY A 615 -26.82 25.86 -18.58
N THR A 616 -26.31 24.64 -18.66
CA THR A 616 -25.82 23.86 -17.50
C THR A 616 -24.31 23.86 -17.50
N ILE A 617 -23.69 23.64 -16.35
CA ILE A 617 -22.22 23.57 -16.24
C ILE A 617 -21.69 22.46 -17.16
N ASN A 618 -20.64 22.77 -17.91
CA ASN A 618 -19.94 21.80 -18.75
C ASN A 618 -19.01 20.92 -17.90
N LEU A 619 -19.60 19.95 -17.20
CA LEU A 619 -18.86 19.01 -16.35
C LEU A 619 -17.84 18.19 -17.14
N GLN A 620 -18.12 17.88 -18.40
CA GLN A 620 -17.19 17.14 -19.27
C GLN A 620 -15.88 17.88 -19.51
N ARG A 621 -15.93 19.23 -19.63
CA ARG A 621 -14.74 20.08 -19.81
C ARG A 621 -13.87 20.09 -18.55
N ILE A 622 -14.48 20.19 -17.38
CA ILE A 622 -13.74 20.26 -16.11
C ILE A 622 -13.35 18.87 -15.57
N ARG A 623 -13.92 17.79 -16.12
CA ARG A 623 -13.78 16.41 -15.63
C ARG A 623 -12.36 15.99 -15.28
N GLN A 624 -11.41 16.19 -16.20
CA GLN A 624 -10.00 15.83 -15.96
C GLN A 624 -9.44 16.59 -14.75
N LYS A 625 -9.65 17.91 -14.71
CA LYS A 625 -9.17 18.77 -13.62
C LYS A 625 -9.83 18.45 -12.28
N THR A 626 -11.09 18.05 -12.28
CA THR A 626 -11.80 17.69 -11.05
C THR A 626 -11.33 16.37 -10.45
N LEU A 627 -10.74 15.48 -11.26
CA LEU A 627 -10.25 14.18 -10.82
C LEU A 627 -8.74 14.19 -10.54
N LEU A 628 -7.96 14.82 -11.41
CA LEU A 628 -6.50 14.84 -11.33
C LEU A 628 -5.93 16.17 -10.82
N GLY A 629 -6.78 17.15 -10.53
CA GLY A 629 -6.43 18.50 -10.07
C GLY A 629 -6.23 19.54 -11.18
N GLN A 630 -6.22 20.81 -10.80
CA GLN A 630 -6.38 21.98 -11.69
C GLN A 630 -5.34 22.07 -12.80
N ASN A 631 -4.08 21.73 -12.50
CA ASN A 631 -2.95 21.81 -13.43
C ASN A 631 -2.61 20.45 -14.07
N SER A 632 -3.57 19.53 -14.10
CA SER A 632 -3.34 18.19 -14.60
C SER A 632 -3.12 18.15 -16.12
N VAL A 633 -2.36 17.15 -16.57
CA VAL A 633 -2.21 16.78 -17.98
C VAL A 633 -2.61 15.32 -18.16
N PHE A 634 -3.32 15.03 -19.24
CA PHE A 634 -3.74 13.68 -19.61
C PHE A 634 -3.81 13.59 -21.14
N ASN A 635 -2.74 13.07 -21.75
CA ASN A 635 -2.58 13.07 -23.21
C ASN A 635 -2.12 11.70 -23.72
N LEU A 636 -2.73 11.20 -24.79
CA LEU A 636 -2.33 9.98 -25.48
C LEU A 636 -1.50 10.31 -26.73
N GLU A 637 -0.29 9.76 -26.84
CA GLU A 637 0.54 9.83 -28.05
C GLU A 637 0.95 8.40 -28.46
N GLY A 638 0.42 7.91 -29.58
CA GLY A 638 0.64 6.53 -30.00
C GLY A 638 0.07 5.52 -28.99
N ASN A 639 0.93 4.63 -28.49
CA ASN A 639 0.63 3.64 -27.44
C ASN A 639 1.02 4.12 -26.02
N LYS A 640 1.37 5.40 -25.86
CA LYS A 640 1.83 5.98 -24.58
C LYS A 640 0.85 7.00 -24.03
N LEU A 641 0.44 6.80 -22.78
CA LEU A 641 -0.42 7.73 -22.04
C LEU A 641 0.42 8.57 -21.08
N PHE A 642 0.44 9.89 -21.28
CA PHE A 642 1.13 10.86 -20.43
C PHE A 642 0.18 11.43 -19.39
N ILE A 643 0.56 11.31 -18.12
CA ILE A 643 -0.26 11.72 -16.98
C ILE A 643 0.56 12.61 -16.06
N LYS A 644 0.11 13.84 -15.85
CA LYS A 644 0.59 14.71 -14.80
C LYS A 644 -0.57 15.02 -13.87
N PRO A 645 -0.70 14.32 -12.74
CA PRO A 645 -1.65 14.72 -11.72
C PRO A 645 -1.11 15.87 -10.88
N GLN A 646 -2.00 16.61 -10.23
CA GLN A 646 -1.68 17.45 -9.10
C GLN A 646 -1.92 16.64 -7.82
N GLY A 647 -0.88 16.52 -6.99
CA GLY A 647 -0.92 15.70 -5.81
C GLY A 647 0.13 16.10 -4.79
N ARG A 648 -0.01 15.50 -3.61
CA ARG A 648 0.88 15.53 -2.46
C ARG A 648 1.59 14.16 -2.37
N PRO A 649 2.54 13.97 -1.44
CA PRO A 649 3.22 12.68 -1.30
C PRO A 649 2.25 11.51 -1.15
N SER A 650 2.36 10.53 -2.05
CA SER A 650 1.48 9.34 -2.14
C SER A 650 -0.03 9.63 -2.23
N ILE A 651 -0.42 10.86 -2.58
CA ILE A 651 -1.81 11.32 -2.57
C ILE A 651 -2.04 12.14 -3.84
N ILE A 652 -2.67 11.54 -4.85
CA ILE A 652 -3.04 12.27 -6.06
C ILE A 652 -4.47 12.74 -5.87
N ASN A 653 -4.67 14.05 -5.71
CA ASN A 653 -5.97 14.67 -5.45
C ASN A 653 -6.82 13.95 -4.37
N TYR A 654 -6.20 13.52 -3.26
CA TYR A 654 -6.83 12.81 -2.13
C TYR A 654 -7.21 11.34 -2.36
N MET A 655 -6.66 10.74 -3.42
CA MET A 655 -6.98 9.39 -3.87
C MET A 655 -5.78 8.48 -3.62
N ASP A 656 -6.06 7.22 -3.26
CA ASP A 656 -5.05 6.18 -3.25
C ASP A 656 -4.72 5.68 -4.66
N SER A 657 -3.73 4.81 -4.77
CA SER A 657 -3.23 4.33 -6.05
C SER A 657 -4.21 3.39 -6.76
N THR A 658 -5.09 2.70 -6.02
CA THR A 658 -6.15 1.84 -6.57
C THR A 658 -7.27 2.69 -7.16
N GLU A 659 -7.73 3.71 -6.42
CA GLU A 659 -8.70 4.70 -6.90
C GLU A 659 -8.16 5.43 -8.14
N LEU A 660 -6.91 5.90 -8.09
CA LEU A 660 -6.27 6.55 -9.22
C LEU A 660 -6.21 5.65 -10.46
N SER A 661 -5.97 4.36 -10.29
CA SER A 661 -5.96 3.41 -11.43
C SER A 661 -7.32 3.38 -12.13
N ASN A 662 -8.41 3.28 -11.38
CA ASN A 662 -9.77 3.35 -11.94
C ASN A 662 -10.03 4.70 -12.63
N ILE A 663 -9.47 5.79 -12.10
CA ILE A 663 -9.61 7.12 -12.71
C ILE A 663 -8.85 7.28 -14.01
N ILE A 664 -7.63 6.73 -14.08
CA ILE A 664 -6.83 6.70 -15.30
C ILE A 664 -7.59 5.94 -16.39
N GLU A 665 -8.08 4.74 -16.08
CA GLU A 665 -8.86 3.95 -17.01
C GLU A 665 -10.14 4.68 -17.45
N GLY A 666 -10.95 5.18 -16.52
CA GLY A 666 -12.19 5.88 -16.83
C GLY A 666 -11.96 7.14 -17.69
N LEU A 667 -10.92 7.92 -17.40
CA LEU A 667 -10.54 9.08 -18.22
C LEU A 667 -10.02 8.67 -19.61
N ALA A 668 -9.23 7.61 -19.71
CA ALA A 668 -8.74 7.10 -20.99
C ALA A 668 -9.89 6.62 -21.87
N ILE A 669 -10.82 5.84 -21.31
CA ILE A 669 -12.03 5.39 -21.99
C ILE A 669 -12.86 6.60 -22.45
N LYS A 670 -13.05 7.60 -21.59
CA LYS A 670 -13.81 8.82 -21.93
C LYS A 670 -13.18 9.61 -23.07
N LEU A 671 -11.87 9.85 -23.01
CA LEU A 671 -11.18 10.75 -23.94
C LEU A 671 -10.80 10.07 -25.26
N TYR A 672 -10.49 8.78 -25.22
CA TYR A 672 -9.92 8.06 -26.36
C TYR A 672 -10.73 6.83 -26.79
N GLY A 673 -11.70 6.39 -25.98
CA GLY A 673 -12.49 5.18 -26.23
C GLY A 673 -11.79 3.90 -25.80
N LEU A 674 -12.58 2.87 -25.47
CA LEU A 674 -12.09 1.58 -24.97
C LEU A 674 -11.06 0.92 -25.90
N ASN A 675 -11.30 0.95 -27.22
CA ASN A 675 -10.41 0.33 -28.21
C ASN A 675 -9.01 0.98 -28.25
N ASN A 676 -8.91 2.28 -27.99
CA ASN A 676 -7.61 2.95 -27.95
C ASN A 676 -6.96 2.76 -26.58
N TRP A 677 -7.74 2.77 -25.50
CA TRP A 677 -7.24 2.42 -24.16
C TRP A 677 -6.57 1.05 -24.13
N GLN A 678 -7.18 0.03 -24.73
CA GLN A 678 -6.61 -1.33 -24.81
C GLN A 678 -5.27 -1.40 -25.54
N LYS A 679 -5.00 -0.48 -26.48
CA LYS A 679 -3.74 -0.39 -27.24
C LYS A 679 -2.65 0.40 -26.51
N VAL A 680 -2.98 1.06 -25.40
CA VAL A 680 -1.95 1.66 -24.55
C VAL A 680 -1.10 0.53 -23.99
N GLU A 681 0.22 0.70 -24.05
CA GLU A 681 1.21 -0.24 -23.50
C GLU A 681 1.99 0.40 -22.35
N THR A 682 2.18 1.72 -22.40
CA THR A 682 2.97 2.45 -21.41
C THR A 682 2.21 3.66 -20.86
N ILE A 683 2.35 3.88 -19.55
CA ILE A 683 1.90 5.08 -18.86
C ILE A 683 3.12 5.85 -18.35
N GLU A 684 3.30 7.09 -18.80
CA GLU A 684 4.31 8.00 -18.27
C GLU A 684 3.69 8.89 -17.19
N LEU A 685 3.95 8.56 -15.93
CA LEU A 685 3.41 9.23 -14.75
C LEU A 685 4.39 10.28 -14.22
N GLN A 686 4.07 11.55 -14.39
CA GLN A 686 4.81 12.67 -13.82
C GLN A 686 4.27 13.02 -12.44
N SER A 687 4.78 12.36 -11.40
CA SER A 687 4.38 12.56 -10.02
C SER A 687 5.61 12.73 -9.13
N CYS A 688 5.65 13.81 -8.33
CA CYS A 688 6.77 14.11 -7.44
C CYS A 688 7.12 12.94 -6.50
N PHE A 689 6.12 12.14 -6.12
CA PHE A 689 6.25 11.10 -5.11
C PHE A 689 5.68 9.74 -5.56
N GLY A 690 5.16 9.61 -6.79
CA GLY A 690 4.49 8.38 -7.25
C GLY A 690 5.41 7.16 -7.37
N GLY A 691 6.73 7.36 -7.31
CA GLY A 691 7.74 6.32 -7.31
C GLY A 691 8.31 6.03 -5.91
N LEU A 692 7.74 6.59 -4.86
CA LEU A 692 8.25 6.51 -3.49
C LEU A 692 7.35 5.67 -2.57
N GLY A 693 7.93 5.18 -1.48
CA GLY A 693 7.29 4.37 -0.46
C GLY A 693 7.56 2.87 -0.62
N SER A 694 7.06 2.09 0.34
CA SER A 694 7.21 0.63 0.42
C SER A 694 6.53 -0.06 -0.77
N ILE A 695 5.33 0.40 -1.14
CA ILE A 695 4.67 0.05 -2.40
C ILE A 695 4.32 1.34 -3.13
N PRO A 696 5.14 1.74 -4.12
CA PRO A 696 4.93 2.96 -4.88
C PRO A 696 3.65 2.95 -5.72
N SER A 697 3.01 4.12 -5.88
CA SER A 697 1.83 4.27 -6.73
C SER A 697 2.05 3.77 -8.16
N GLY A 698 3.23 3.99 -8.72
CA GLY A 698 3.58 3.49 -10.06
C GLY A 698 3.47 1.97 -10.17
N GLN A 699 3.84 1.24 -9.12
CA GLN A 699 3.76 -0.23 -9.09
C GLN A 699 2.31 -0.71 -9.00
N VAL A 700 1.49 -0.04 -8.18
CA VAL A 700 0.05 -0.35 -8.07
C VAL A 700 -0.66 -0.10 -9.40
N ILE A 701 -0.36 1.03 -10.06
CA ILE A 701 -0.95 1.36 -11.36
C ILE A 701 -0.53 0.33 -12.41
N ALA A 702 0.74 -0.09 -12.43
CA ALA A 702 1.23 -1.09 -13.38
C ALA A 702 0.48 -2.42 -13.21
N HIS A 703 0.38 -2.88 -11.96
CA HIS A 703 -0.35 -4.09 -11.59
C HIS A 703 -1.85 -4.02 -11.95
N LYS A 704 -2.53 -2.93 -11.57
CA LYS A 704 -3.99 -2.79 -11.72
C LYS A 704 -4.43 -2.60 -13.16
N LEU A 705 -3.62 -1.92 -13.98
CA LEU A 705 -3.97 -1.59 -15.36
C LEU A 705 -3.33 -2.52 -16.39
N ASP A 706 -2.43 -3.40 -15.95
CA ASP A 706 -1.66 -4.30 -16.83
C ASP A 706 -0.93 -3.50 -17.93
N LYS A 707 -0.15 -2.49 -17.48
CA LYS A 707 0.63 -1.57 -18.32
C LYS A 707 1.99 -1.31 -17.69
N THR A 708 3.02 -1.12 -18.51
CA THR A 708 4.30 -0.61 -18.00
C THR A 708 4.10 0.84 -17.54
N VAL A 709 4.56 1.18 -16.34
CA VAL A 709 4.47 2.53 -15.78
C VAL A 709 5.87 3.11 -15.56
N ILE A 710 6.13 4.26 -16.17
CA ILE A 710 7.36 5.03 -15.99
C ILE A 710 7.05 6.22 -15.10
N VAL A 711 7.66 6.29 -13.92
CA VAL A 711 7.44 7.38 -12.97
C VAL A 711 8.59 8.37 -12.97
N HIS A 712 8.27 9.61 -13.30
CA HIS A 712 9.20 10.74 -13.26
C HIS A 712 9.04 11.53 -11.96
N ALA A 713 10.03 11.43 -11.07
CA ALA A 713 10.12 12.25 -9.87
C ALA A 713 10.58 13.69 -10.20
N PHE A 714 10.13 14.67 -9.41
CA PHE A 714 10.46 16.11 -9.45
C PHE A 714 10.58 16.75 -10.84
N SER A 715 9.47 17.27 -11.35
CA SER A 715 9.49 18.26 -12.42
C SER A 715 9.00 19.60 -11.90
N ILE A 716 9.94 20.45 -11.49
CA ILE A 716 9.66 21.81 -10.98
C ILE A 716 9.26 22.78 -12.12
N GLU A 717 9.31 22.39 -13.41
CA GLU A 717 8.86 23.28 -14.49
C GLU A 717 7.64 22.76 -15.29
N LYS A 718 6.89 23.73 -15.81
CA LYS A 718 5.80 23.56 -16.79
C LYS A 718 6.38 23.05 -18.11
N GLY A 719 5.88 21.91 -18.58
CA GLY A 719 6.21 21.35 -19.89
C GLY A 719 7.12 20.13 -19.80
N PHE A 720 6.83 19.11 -20.61
CA PHE A 720 7.54 17.81 -20.70
C PHE A 720 8.97 17.94 -21.29
N VAL A 721 9.69 19.02 -20.97
CA VAL A 721 11.08 19.18 -21.36
C VAL A 721 11.92 18.94 -20.12
N VAL A 722 12.51 17.74 -20.06
CA VAL A 722 13.65 17.45 -19.18
C VAL A 722 14.76 18.40 -19.61
N LYS A 723 14.81 19.60 -19.04
CA LYS A 723 16.11 20.28 -18.91
C LYS A 723 16.87 19.42 -17.93
N ASN A 724 17.87 18.69 -18.43
CA ASN A 724 18.83 17.91 -17.68
C ASN A 724 19.29 18.66 -16.42
N TYR A 725 18.58 18.46 -15.30
CA TYR A 725 19.13 18.73 -14.00
C TYR A 725 19.87 17.47 -13.61
N GLU A 726 21.21 17.54 -13.56
CA GLU A 726 22.08 16.47 -13.03
C GLU A 726 21.72 16.03 -11.58
N SER A 727 20.76 16.72 -10.96
CA SER A 727 20.23 16.51 -9.61
C SER A 727 18.84 15.86 -9.54
N ALA A 728 18.16 15.54 -10.66
CA ALA A 728 16.88 14.81 -10.62
C ALA A 728 17.11 13.29 -10.48
N PRO A 729 16.26 12.55 -9.73
CA PRO A 729 16.33 11.09 -9.68
C PRO A 729 16.09 10.49 -11.07
N THR A 730 16.72 9.36 -11.33
CA THR A 730 16.39 8.54 -12.51
C THR A 730 14.92 8.10 -12.43
N PRO A 731 14.17 8.13 -13.54
CA PRO A 731 12.81 7.60 -13.57
C PRO A 731 12.78 6.14 -13.09
N LYS A 732 11.76 5.78 -12.32
CA LYS A 732 11.51 4.38 -11.91
C LYS A 732 10.56 3.73 -12.92
N ILE A 733 10.84 2.50 -13.31
CA ILE A 733 10.03 1.73 -14.26
C ILE A 733 9.43 0.54 -13.53
N TYR A 734 8.12 0.34 -13.70
CA TYR A 734 7.37 -0.79 -13.17
C TYR A 734 6.73 -1.53 -14.34
N GLU A 735 7.01 -2.83 -14.46
CA GLU A 735 6.49 -3.64 -15.56
C GLU A 735 5.04 -4.11 -15.31
N ALA A 736 4.32 -4.40 -16.39
CA ALA A 736 2.92 -4.80 -16.35
C ALA A 736 2.67 -6.12 -15.60
N ASP A 737 3.66 -7.03 -15.59
CA ASP A 737 3.58 -8.37 -14.99
C ASP A 737 3.91 -8.41 -13.50
N VAL A 738 4.17 -7.25 -12.87
CA VAL A 738 4.41 -7.18 -11.43
C VAL A 738 3.12 -7.51 -10.68
N TYR A 739 3.06 -8.74 -10.15
CA TYR A 739 1.97 -9.19 -9.32
C TYR A 739 2.06 -8.54 -7.92
N LEU A 740 0.98 -7.92 -7.49
CA LEU A 740 0.73 -7.51 -6.11
C LEU A 740 -0.38 -8.38 -5.55
N SER A 741 -0.17 -8.95 -4.37
CA SER A 741 -1.24 -9.66 -3.66
C SER A 741 -2.29 -8.67 -3.11
N ASP A 742 -3.46 -9.17 -2.70
CA ASP A 742 -4.46 -8.35 -2.01
C ASP A 742 -3.88 -7.68 -0.76
N ASP A 743 -2.96 -8.35 -0.05
CA ASP A 743 -2.26 -7.80 1.10
C ASP A 743 -1.29 -6.67 0.72
N ASP A 744 -0.65 -6.76 -0.45
CA ASP A 744 0.22 -5.69 -0.97
C ASP A 744 -0.61 -4.48 -1.41
N LEU A 745 -1.77 -4.69 -2.04
CA LEU A 745 -2.69 -3.60 -2.37
C LEU A 745 -3.21 -2.90 -1.10
N LYS A 746 -3.52 -3.68 -0.06
CA LYS A 746 -3.90 -3.16 1.25
C LYS A 746 -2.76 -2.32 1.85
N LEU A 747 -1.51 -2.79 1.76
CA LEU A 747 -0.33 -2.06 2.25
C LEU A 747 -0.12 -0.74 1.51
N ALA A 748 -0.37 -0.71 0.20
CA ALA A 748 -0.33 0.52 -0.57
C ALA A 748 -1.42 1.52 -0.12
N MET A 749 -2.61 1.04 0.24
CA MET A 749 -3.69 1.86 0.79
C MET A 749 -3.36 2.39 2.19
N GLN A 750 -2.82 1.56 3.08
CA GLN A 750 -2.32 1.98 4.39
C GLN A 750 -1.25 3.06 4.27
N GLN A 751 -0.29 2.86 3.37
CA GLN A 751 0.75 3.85 3.09
C GLN A 751 0.15 5.17 2.59
N SER A 752 -0.85 5.13 1.71
CA SER A 752 -1.58 6.32 1.26
C SER A 752 -2.25 7.05 2.42
N LEU A 753 -2.87 6.30 3.36
CA LEU A 753 -3.49 6.81 4.57
C LEU A 753 -2.46 7.44 5.54
N ALA A 754 -1.35 6.75 5.83
CA ALA A 754 -0.31 7.29 6.70
C ALA A 754 0.32 8.58 6.14
N ASN A 755 0.58 8.61 4.83
CA ASN A 755 1.05 9.81 4.12
C ASN A 755 0.04 10.95 4.16
N SER A 756 -1.24 10.60 4.07
CA SER A 756 -2.36 11.49 4.25
C SER A 756 -2.35 12.13 5.64
N GLU A 757 -2.32 11.33 6.69
CA GLU A 757 -2.27 11.80 8.08
C GLU A 757 -1.04 12.67 8.34
N PHE A 758 0.13 12.25 7.87
CA PHE A 758 1.35 13.05 7.97
C PHE A 758 1.18 14.45 7.37
N TRP A 759 0.60 14.55 6.18
CA TRP A 759 0.33 15.85 5.57
C TRP A 759 -0.58 16.73 6.44
N GLN A 760 -1.61 16.16 7.07
CA GLN A 760 -2.46 16.91 8.00
C GLN A 760 -1.66 17.40 9.21
N GLN A 761 -0.79 16.55 9.73
CA GLN A 761 0.03 16.91 10.88
C GLN A 761 0.97 18.06 10.55
N LEU A 762 1.53 18.13 9.34
CA LEU A 762 2.29 19.30 8.90
C LEU A 762 1.43 20.59 8.87
N ILE A 763 0.19 20.49 8.38
CA ILE A 763 -0.74 21.63 8.40
C ILE A 763 -1.04 22.08 9.84
N LEU A 764 -1.29 21.13 10.75
CA LEU A 764 -1.58 21.41 12.17
C LEU A 764 -0.36 21.97 12.90
N LEU A 765 0.84 21.49 12.57
CA LEU A 765 2.10 21.97 13.09
C LEU A 765 2.29 23.46 12.81
N PHE A 766 2.00 23.91 11.58
CA PHE A 766 2.02 25.35 11.25
C PHE A 766 1.02 26.15 12.07
N LYS A 767 -0.22 25.66 12.21
CA LYS A 767 -1.26 26.36 13.00
C LYS A 767 -0.91 26.49 14.48
N ASN A 768 -0.04 25.61 14.98
CA ASN A 768 0.46 25.61 16.35
C ASN A 768 1.92 26.06 16.43
N SER A 769 2.41 26.80 15.42
CA SER A 769 3.83 27.12 15.28
C SER A 769 4.42 27.80 16.50
N ASP A 770 3.66 28.61 17.22
CA ASP A 770 4.12 29.35 18.40
C ASP A 770 4.55 28.42 19.54
N LYS A 771 3.97 27.22 19.61
CA LYS A 771 4.32 26.20 20.61
C LYS A 771 5.67 25.52 20.34
N LEU A 772 6.24 25.65 19.13
CA LEU A 772 7.52 25.04 18.77
C LEU A 772 8.74 25.66 19.49
N ILE A 773 8.63 26.89 19.99
CA ILE A 773 9.78 27.66 20.55
C ILE A 773 10.23 27.12 21.91
N ASN A 774 9.33 26.55 22.72
CA ASN A 774 9.59 26.28 24.14
C ASN A 774 10.32 24.96 24.45
N ARG A 775 10.75 24.18 23.45
CA ARG A 775 11.30 22.82 23.66
C ARG A 775 12.77 22.65 23.26
N VAL A 776 13.57 23.70 23.42
CA VAL A 776 15.02 23.74 23.07
C VAL A 776 15.88 22.77 23.90
N ASN A 777 15.39 22.18 25.01
CA ASN A 777 16.24 21.43 25.95
C ASN A 777 15.73 20.05 26.41
N ASP A 778 14.64 19.51 25.85
CA ASP A 778 14.19 18.17 26.27
C ASP A 778 14.97 17.07 25.55
N ASN A 779 16.23 16.88 25.98
CA ASN A 779 17.00 15.63 25.85
C ASN A 779 16.31 14.41 26.53
N LYS A 780 15.04 14.56 26.96
CA LYS A 780 14.21 13.60 27.68
C LYS A 780 13.20 12.87 26.81
N PHE A 781 12.98 13.28 25.57
CA PHE A 781 12.36 12.36 24.63
C PHE A 781 13.45 11.34 24.27
N GLY A 782 13.35 10.11 24.76
CA GLY A 782 14.30 9.01 24.49
C GLY A 782 14.31 8.56 23.04
N LEU A 783 14.51 9.51 22.13
CA LEU A 783 14.32 9.40 20.69
C LEU A 783 15.62 8.95 20.06
N LYS A 784 15.52 7.86 19.31
CA LYS A 784 16.64 7.24 18.61
C LYS A 784 16.39 7.19 17.08
N ASP A 785 15.33 7.83 16.59
CA ASP A 785 14.98 7.90 15.16
C ASP A 785 15.19 9.31 14.57
N VAL A 786 16.06 9.37 13.57
CA VAL A 786 16.51 10.57 12.83
C VAL A 786 15.35 11.26 12.09
N SER A 787 14.32 10.51 11.68
CA SER A 787 13.26 10.96 10.78
C SER A 787 12.32 12.00 11.41
N GLY A 788 11.96 11.81 12.68
CA GLY A 788 11.08 12.72 13.41
C GLY A 788 11.76 14.04 13.76
N HIS A 789 13.03 13.98 14.17
CA HIS A 789 13.84 15.17 14.46
C HIS A 789 13.98 16.07 13.23
N LEU A 790 14.23 15.45 12.06
CA LEU A 790 14.37 16.18 10.80
C LEU A 790 13.16 17.07 10.50
N VAL A 791 11.93 16.55 10.64
CA VAL A 791 10.70 17.33 10.37
C VAL A 791 10.56 18.51 11.33
N PHE A 792 10.87 18.31 12.62
CA PHE A 792 10.80 19.38 13.61
C PHE A 792 11.85 20.46 13.38
N ASP A 793 13.08 20.08 13.07
CA ASP A 793 14.16 21.03 12.86
C ASP A 793 14.01 21.75 11.52
N MET A 794 13.44 21.10 10.49
CA MET A 794 12.95 21.79 9.28
C MET A 794 11.85 22.80 9.58
N ALA A 795 10.87 22.43 10.40
CA ALA A 795 9.79 23.34 10.80
C ALA A 795 10.38 24.58 11.50
N LYS A 796 11.34 24.39 12.41
CA LYS A 796 12.05 25.51 13.06
C LYS A 796 12.83 26.34 12.05
N LEU A 797 13.56 25.71 11.12
CA LEU A 797 14.32 26.39 10.08
C LEU A 797 13.44 27.29 9.21
N ILE A 798 12.32 26.75 8.69
CA ILE A 798 11.35 27.50 7.87
C ILE A 798 10.74 28.66 8.66
N LEU A 799 10.42 28.44 9.93
CA LEU A 799 9.85 29.45 10.81
C LEU A 799 10.90 30.41 11.40
N LYS A 800 12.16 30.32 10.97
CA LYS A 800 13.30 31.16 11.43
C LYS A 800 13.57 31.05 12.93
N LYS A 801 13.30 29.87 13.51
CA LYS A 801 13.52 29.50 14.93
C LYS A 801 14.80 28.67 15.13
N MET A 802 15.46 28.29 14.04
CA MET A 802 16.76 27.61 13.96
C MET A 802 17.48 28.18 12.76
N ASP A 803 18.80 28.41 12.85
CA ASP A 803 19.60 28.85 11.71
C ASP A 803 20.05 27.68 10.85
N LEU A 804 20.53 28.00 9.65
CA LEU A 804 20.92 27.00 8.66
C LEU A 804 22.19 26.23 9.06
N ASP A 805 23.11 26.86 9.79
CA ASP A 805 24.36 26.21 10.21
C ASP A 805 24.07 25.15 11.28
N ASP A 806 23.23 25.49 12.27
CA ASP A 806 22.76 24.56 13.31
C ASP A 806 21.95 23.39 12.71
N PHE A 807 21.06 23.67 11.75
CA PHE A 807 20.29 22.63 11.05
C PHE A 807 21.21 21.66 10.32
N LEU A 808 22.14 22.15 9.51
CA LEU A 808 23.03 21.28 8.72
C LEU A 808 24.04 20.52 9.59
N SER A 809 24.42 21.08 10.73
CA SER A 809 25.25 20.37 11.72
C SER A 809 24.50 19.21 12.36
N SER A 810 23.18 19.37 12.57
CA SER A 810 22.31 18.34 13.16
C SER A 810 21.88 17.27 12.15
N HIS A 811 21.87 17.59 10.85
CA HIS A 811 21.43 16.72 9.76
C HIS A 811 22.51 16.51 8.68
N PRO A 812 23.65 15.87 9.02
CA PRO A 812 24.76 15.67 8.10
C PRO A 812 24.38 14.84 6.86
N GLU A 813 23.29 14.07 6.90
CA GLU A 813 22.74 13.32 5.77
C GLU A 813 22.40 14.20 4.56
N TYR A 814 22.21 15.52 4.75
CA TYR A 814 22.02 16.47 3.65
C TYR A 814 23.28 16.68 2.81
N TYR A 815 24.49 16.48 3.36
CA TYR A 815 25.75 16.67 2.63
C TYR A 815 26.13 15.51 1.70
N GLY A 816 25.44 14.36 1.81
CA GLY A 816 25.63 13.17 0.96
C GLY A 816 26.21 11.96 1.71
N PHE A 817 26.03 10.76 1.13
CA PHE A 817 26.23 9.46 1.80
C PHE A 817 27.65 9.17 2.34
N ASN A 818 28.66 9.99 2.01
CA ASN A 818 30.07 9.80 2.41
C ASN A 818 30.73 11.06 3.01
N GLY A 819 29.97 12.08 3.44
CA GLY A 819 30.55 13.29 4.03
C GLY A 819 31.44 14.12 3.10
N LYS A 820 31.42 13.86 1.78
CA LYS A 820 32.03 14.75 0.79
C LYS A 820 31.10 15.94 0.61
N GLU A 821 31.53 17.11 1.07
CA GLU A 821 30.84 18.38 0.86
C GLU A 821 30.43 18.51 -0.62
N PHE A 822 29.13 18.48 -0.88
CA PHE A 822 28.60 19.20 -2.02
C PHE A 822 28.75 20.69 -1.66
N ASN A 823 29.77 21.35 -2.21
CA ASN A 823 30.14 22.76 -1.95
C ASN A 823 29.04 23.80 -2.21
N ASP A 824 27.81 23.37 -2.54
CA ASP A 824 26.73 24.25 -2.94
C ASP A 824 25.38 24.04 -2.20
N ILE A 825 25.26 23.05 -1.31
CA ILE A 825 23.98 22.80 -0.61
C ILE A 825 23.62 23.96 0.31
N PHE A 826 24.58 24.45 1.08
CA PHE A 826 24.40 25.61 1.95
C PHE A 826 23.87 26.82 1.16
N ARG A 827 24.56 27.20 0.07
CA ARG A 827 24.19 28.36 -0.75
C ARG A 827 22.81 28.19 -1.38
N ARG A 828 22.47 27.00 -1.87
CA ARG A 828 21.17 26.75 -2.49
C ARG A 828 20.03 26.74 -1.47
N LEU A 829 20.20 26.09 -0.31
CA LEU A 829 19.21 26.11 0.77
C LEU A 829 18.99 27.53 1.28
N LYS A 830 20.08 28.27 1.55
CA LYS A 830 20.02 29.67 1.96
C LYS A 830 19.23 30.52 0.97
N LYS A 831 19.52 30.40 -0.33
CA LYS A 831 18.78 31.11 -1.39
C LYS A 831 17.28 30.79 -1.35
N ILE A 832 16.89 29.53 -1.17
CA ILE A 832 15.48 29.13 -1.14
C ILE A 832 14.80 29.67 0.12
N LEU A 833 15.43 29.54 1.29
CA LEU A 833 14.91 30.06 2.57
C LEU A 833 14.76 31.59 2.54
N ASP A 834 15.71 32.31 1.94
CA ASP A 834 15.67 33.76 1.83
C ASP A 834 14.61 34.26 0.82
N SER A 835 14.28 33.45 -0.20
CA SER A 835 13.35 33.82 -1.28
C SER A 835 11.92 33.33 -1.11
N THR A 836 11.67 32.42 -0.15
CA THR A 836 10.36 31.79 0.05
C THR A 836 9.70 32.32 1.31
N GLU A 837 8.59 33.04 1.16
CA GLU A 837 7.75 33.45 2.29
C GLU A 837 6.58 32.47 2.45
N VAL A 838 6.50 31.83 3.62
CA VAL A 838 5.41 30.92 3.97
C VAL A 838 4.32 31.70 4.70
N THR A 839 3.19 31.90 4.03
CA THR A 839 2.08 32.73 4.57
C THR A 839 0.91 31.89 5.08
N ASN A 840 0.86 30.59 4.75
CA ASN A 840 -0.20 29.70 5.18
C ASN A 840 0.28 28.26 5.39
N SER A 841 -0.57 27.45 6.03
CA SER A 841 -0.28 26.08 6.41
C SER A 841 -0.04 25.12 5.25
N VAL A 842 -0.64 25.37 4.08
CA VAL A 842 -0.45 24.51 2.90
C VAL A 842 0.93 24.76 2.30
N GLN A 843 1.30 26.03 2.11
CA GLN A 843 2.65 26.42 1.68
C GLN A 843 3.72 25.90 2.64
N PHE A 844 3.45 25.89 3.95
CA PHE A 844 4.36 25.34 4.95
C PHE A 844 4.62 23.84 4.72
N ALA A 845 3.55 23.05 4.59
CA ALA A 845 3.66 21.61 4.37
C ALA A 845 4.34 21.29 3.03
N GLU A 846 4.01 22.03 1.96
CA GLU A 846 4.69 21.94 0.66
C GLU A 846 6.19 22.24 0.80
N PHE A 847 6.55 23.27 1.57
CA PHE A 847 7.93 23.65 1.74
C PHE A 847 8.73 22.62 2.54
N ILE A 848 8.16 22.03 3.61
CA ILE A 848 8.77 20.89 4.30
C ILE A 848 9.03 19.75 3.34
N MET A 849 8.05 19.34 2.53
CA MET A 849 8.25 18.25 1.57
C MET A 849 9.31 18.59 0.52
N ASN A 850 9.36 19.83 0.05
CA ASN A 850 10.41 20.29 -0.86
C ASN A 850 11.80 20.26 -0.22
N LEU A 851 11.93 20.53 1.08
CA LEU A 851 13.19 20.40 1.80
C LEU A 851 13.60 18.94 2.02
N ILE A 852 12.67 18.07 2.43
CA ILE A 852 12.89 16.62 2.55
C ILE A 852 13.39 16.05 1.22
N SER A 853 12.82 16.52 0.11
CA SER A 853 13.12 16.05 -1.24
C SER A 853 14.04 16.95 -2.07
N PHE A 854 14.81 17.81 -1.39
CA PHE A 854 15.56 18.90 -2.00
C PHE A 854 16.57 18.48 -3.10
N ASN A 855 17.19 17.31 -3.01
CA ASN A 855 18.18 16.85 -4.00
C ASN A 855 18.16 15.32 -4.20
N LYS A 856 18.90 14.82 -5.20
CA LYS A 856 18.96 13.37 -5.51
C LYS A 856 19.41 12.48 -4.34
N TYR A 857 20.17 13.00 -3.38
CA TYR A 857 20.63 12.26 -2.20
C TYR A 857 19.60 12.27 -1.07
N SER A 858 18.84 13.37 -0.92
CA SER A 858 17.70 13.44 0.00
C SER A 858 16.47 12.69 -0.54
N TYR A 859 16.50 12.23 -1.79
CA TYR A 859 15.47 11.35 -2.35
C TYR A 859 15.31 10.05 -1.56
N THR A 860 16.41 9.43 -1.12
CA THR A 860 16.35 8.23 -0.26
C THR A 860 15.76 8.53 1.11
N ILE A 861 15.97 9.76 1.63
CA ILE A 861 15.34 10.22 2.87
C ILE A 861 13.84 10.34 2.65
N ALA A 862 13.41 10.97 1.55
CA ALA A 862 12.00 11.08 1.19
C ALA A 862 11.33 9.70 0.98
N ASP A 863 12.01 8.76 0.32
CA ASP A 863 11.52 7.38 0.12
C ASP A 863 11.27 6.69 1.46
N LYS A 864 12.28 6.69 2.34
CA LYS A 864 12.17 6.13 3.69
C LYS A 864 11.10 6.81 4.52
N PHE A 865 11.00 8.14 4.40
CA PHE A 865 10.01 8.91 5.12
C PHE A 865 8.60 8.47 4.73
N LEU A 866 8.31 8.38 3.43
CA LEU A 866 7.00 7.99 2.92
C LEU A 866 6.67 6.49 3.12
N SER A 867 7.68 5.69 3.47
CA SER A 867 7.53 4.28 3.90
C SER A 867 7.18 4.09 5.38
N SER A 868 7.57 5.02 6.27
CA SER A 868 7.59 4.78 7.74
C SER A 868 7.14 5.97 8.61
N ASN A 869 6.36 6.92 8.07
CA ASN A 869 6.05 8.21 8.70
C ASN A 869 5.09 8.21 9.91
N LEU A 870 4.55 7.06 10.33
CA LEU A 870 3.68 6.95 11.51
C LEU A 870 4.30 7.59 12.77
N LEU A 871 5.61 7.44 12.96
CA LEU A 871 6.31 8.01 14.13
C LEU A 871 6.43 9.54 14.06
N ALA A 872 6.61 10.11 12.87
CA ALA A 872 6.61 11.56 12.70
C ALA A 872 5.24 12.15 13.04
N VAL A 873 4.15 11.45 12.66
CA VAL A 873 2.77 11.80 13.03
C VAL A 873 2.58 11.77 14.54
N GLU A 874 2.98 10.70 15.21
CA GLU A 874 2.88 10.59 16.66
C GLU A 874 3.62 11.70 17.41
N LEU A 875 4.84 12.03 16.96
CA LEU A 875 5.65 13.07 17.58
C LEU A 875 5.00 14.44 17.44
N ILE A 876 4.45 14.74 16.26
CA ILE A 876 3.68 15.96 16.04
C ILE A 876 2.48 15.98 16.99
N ASN A 877 1.67 14.94 17.05
CA ASN A 877 0.51 14.86 17.96
C ASN A 877 0.88 15.06 19.44
N LYS A 878 1.88 14.33 19.95
CA LYS A 878 2.38 14.48 21.34
C LYS A 878 2.92 15.89 21.61
N SER A 879 3.47 16.57 20.60
CA SER A 879 3.88 17.98 20.73
C SER A 879 2.69 18.92 20.86
N LEU A 880 1.56 18.60 20.24
CA LEU A 880 0.34 19.40 20.22
C LEU A 880 -0.53 19.19 21.46
N GLU A 881 -0.55 17.98 22.05
CA GLU A 881 -1.44 17.57 23.15
C GLU A 881 -1.01 18.04 24.56
N ASN A 882 0.28 18.29 24.80
CA ASN A 882 0.84 18.42 26.15
C ASN A 882 0.58 19.75 26.90
N ASP A 883 -0.51 20.48 26.61
CA ASP A 883 -0.94 21.64 27.42
C ASP A 883 -2.47 21.76 27.60
N SER A 884 -3.28 20.76 27.24
CA SER A 884 -4.71 20.73 27.64
C SER A 884 -4.93 20.22 29.08
N LEU A 885 -3.85 20.07 29.86
CA LEU A 885 -3.86 19.62 31.27
C LEU A 885 -3.11 20.59 32.22
N LYS A 886 -3.07 21.89 31.89
CA LYS A 886 -2.64 22.94 32.83
C LYS A 886 -3.68 24.04 32.99
#